data_AF-A0A9P5RPT4-F1
#
_entry.id   AF-A0A9P5RPT4-F1
#
_cell.length_a   1.000
_cell.length_b   1.000
_cell.length_c   1.000
_cell.angle_alpha   90.00
_cell.angle_beta   90.00
_cell.angle_gamma   90.00
#
_symmetry.space_group_name_H-M   'P 1'
#
loop_
_entity.id
_entity.type
_entity.pdbx_description
1 polymer ?
#
loop_
_entity_poly.entity_id
_entity_poly.type
_entity_poly.pdbx_seq_one_letter_code
_entity_poly.pdbx_strand_id
1 'polypeptide(L)'
;MLRNSLFTASRAMLTRQSRPATASIAIRAMSQASPVAAHNHALSHADVDADPKTLDIIDKHAKYTLTTYGRPPVVFTHGKGSYLYDVGHREYLDFTAGIAVNALGHSDPEVARVLFDQAKQVVHLSNLYYNVPAGELAEQLIEGTRASGDFNASKIFFSNSGTEANEGALKFARKVAKVTAKPGQENKFGVVSFKNGFHGRSMGALSATPNPKYQKPFLPLVPGFAHAPYNDVEAVDQYVTEETCAVIVEPIQGEGGINVASEAFLKKLRSRCNEVGALLIYDEIQCGLGRTGKLWAHQHFSHECTPDILTMAKPLANGFPIGAIMITDKVAEKIAIGDHGTTFGGNPLGCAVASSVLRRINNPEFLDTVNQNGKHFKEQLESIQSPLIKEVRSKGMILGLEFKVDPAPLVALARERGLLIITAANNTIRFVPALNISKAEIDQGISILKQAIGAFEDRTMDNDCLPAEDIYESQVGKGDQRWKVVPPIIEELKAKARSLGLWNLFLHKGYPEGPGLTNLEYATLCEITGRCPRVAPEALNCSAPDTGNMEVFAKYGTAAQKQKYLVPLMNGEIRSAFAMTEIAVSSSDATNIETRIDRVGDHYIINGHKWWISGAGDPRCKVFLVMGKTDPGNESAYKQQSIVIVDAGTPGVEVVRPMTVFGYDDAPEGHCEVKFTNVKVPVSNIIAGEGRGFEVIQGRLGPGRIHHCMRAIGMAERTLDLMIARVTDPSRRTFGHILARHGTIAADVAKIRIEINAARLLVLSAADKIDKVNAKGALRDIAMAKVMVPNMLQKAIDLAIQAFGAAGVSQDTLWHGSMLLLGVFVLQMALMRFIFSSWH
;
A
#
# COMPACT_ATOMS: atom_id res chain seq x y z
N MET A 1 -41.86 26.23 -4.35
CA MET A 1 -42.65 25.86 -3.14
C MET A 1 -42.69 24.33 -3.12
N LEU A 2 -42.03 23.55 -2.26
CA LEU A 2 -41.52 23.72 -0.90
C LEU A 2 -40.01 23.46 -0.82
N ARG A 3 -39.24 24.52 -0.59
CA ARG A 3 -37.91 24.53 0.02
C ARG A 3 -38.03 25.59 1.10
N ASN A 4 -38.09 25.20 2.37
CA ASN A 4 -37.92 26.01 3.60
C ASN A 4 -38.78 25.47 4.75
N SER A 5 -38.29 24.43 5.42
CA SER A 5 -38.50 24.20 6.85
C SER A 5 -37.50 23.13 7.30
N LEU A 6 -36.93 23.27 8.50
CA LEU A 6 -35.86 22.46 9.11
C LEU A 6 -34.42 22.98 8.94
N PHE A 7 -34.19 24.26 9.28
CA PHE A 7 -32.85 24.75 9.65
C PHE A 7 -32.95 25.84 10.73
N THR A 8 -33.56 25.54 11.88
CA THR A 8 -33.52 26.43 13.06
C THR A 8 -33.96 25.69 14.33
N ALA A 9 -33.14 24.78 14.86
CA ALA A 9 -33.22 24.32 16.25
C ALA A 9 -32.00 23.44 16.61
N SER A 10 -30.81 24.03 16.79
CA SER A 10 -29.67 23.39 17.51
C SER A 10 -28.56 24.40 17.80
N ARG A 11 -28.90 25.58 18.35
CA ARG A 11 -27.91 26.58 18.77
C ARG A 11 -28.30 27.25 20.07
N ALA A 12 -28.54 26.46 21.11
CA ALA A 12 -28.56 26.92 22.50
C ALA A 12 -28.50 25.70 23.44
N MET A 13 -27.34 25.45 24.04
CA MET A 13 -27.12 24.82 25.36
C MET A 13 -25.71 24.22 25.43
N LEU A 14 -24.69 25.05 25.62
CA LEU A 14 -23.38 24.62 26.13
C LEU A 14 -22.81 25.73 27.02
N THR A 15 -23.21 25.77 28.29
CA THR A 15 -22.41 26.39 29.35
C THR A 15 -22.48 25.54 30.63
N ARG A 16 -21.30 25.29 31.24
CA ARG A 16 -20.98 24.60 32.52
C ARG A 16 -21.10 23.06 32.52
N GLN A 17 -20.21 22.25 33.13
CA GLN A 17 -19.06 22.44 34.01
C GLN A 17 -18.19 21.14 34.02
N SER A 18 -16.87 21.30 34.21
CA SER A 18 -15.82 20.35 34.68
C SER A 18 -15.85 18.85 34.28
N ARG A 19 -14.88 18.41 33.46
CA ARG A 19 -14.53 17.00 33.16
C ARG A 19 -13.02 16.72 33.39
N PRO A 20 -12.60 15.47 33.70
CA PRO A 20 -11.20 15.13 33.97
C PRO A 20 -10.36 15.06 32.68
N ALA A 21 -9.05 15.31 32.82
CA ALA A 21 -8.11 15.66 31.76
C ALA A 21 -7.83 14.57 30.68
N THR A 22 -8.22 13.31 30.89
CA THR A 22 -7.97 12.21 29.94
C THR A 22 -8.96 12.17 28.77
N ALA A 23 -10.22 12.54 28.98
CA ALA A 23 -11.22 12.64 27.91
C ALA A 23 -10.96 13.82 26.96
N SER A 24 -10.22 14.84 27.42
CA SER A 24 -9.88 16.03 26.63
C SER A 24 -8.82 15.75 25.56
N ILE A 25 -8.00 14.69 25.68
CA ILE A 25 -6.96 14.37 24.70
C ILE A 25 -7.55 13.59 23.53
N ALA A 26 -8.44 12.61 23.80
CA ALA A 26 -9.20 11.92 22.75
C ALA A 26 -10.13 12.89 22.01
N ILE A 27 -10.82 13.78 22.74
CA ILE A 27 -11.70 14.78 22.11
C ILE A 27 -10.91 15.90 21.42
N ARG A 28 -9.69 16.29 21.84
CA ARG A 28 -8.86 17.24 21.07
C ARG A 28 -8.22 16.60 19.84
N ALA A 29 -7.84 15.32 19.90
CA ALA A 29 -7.45 14.56 18.71
C ALA A 29 -8.64 14.45 17.73
N MET A 30 -9.87 14.40 18.24
CA MET A 30 -11.10 14.35 17.44
C MET A 30 -11.76 15.71 17.14
N SER A 31 -11.32 16.81 17.75
CA SER A 31 -11.79 18.18 17.45
C SER A 31 -10.77 18.98 16.63
N GLN A 32 -9.56 18.43 16.47
CA GLN A 32 -8.66 18.74 15.34
C GLN A 32 -8.79 17.75 14.20
N ALA A 33 -9.58 16.67 14.38
CA ALA A 33 -10.25 16.05 13.24
C ALA A 33 -11.26 17.09 12.71
N SER A 34 -10.82 17.79 11.67
CA SER A 34 -11.71 18.45 10.71
C SER A 34 -12.91 17.54 10.44
N PRO A 35 -14.08 18.10 10.11
CA PRO A 35 -15.30 17.32 9.95
C PRO A 35 -14.98 16.11 9.08
N VAL A 36 -15.33 14.90 9.56
CA VAL A 36 -15.24 13.63 8.80
C VAL A 36 -16.08 13.67 7.50
N ALA A 37 -16.66 14.83 7.17
CA ALA A 37 -17.24 15.20 5.88
C ALA A 37 -16.27 15.92 4.92
N ALA A 38 -14.99 16.14 5.24
CA ALA A 38 -14.06 16.97 4.43
C ALA A 38 -12.89 16.22 3.75
N HIS A 39 -12.67 14.92 4.02
CA HIS A 39 -11.57 14.16 3.40
C HIS A 39 -12.01 13.17 2.30
N ASN A 40 -13.31 13.06 2.06
CA ASN A 40 -13.84 12.63 0.76
C ASN A 40 -14.24 13.88 -0.04
N HIS A 41 -13.25 14.67 -0.48
CA HIS A 41 -13.47 15.35 -1.75
C HIS A 41 -13.76 14.23 -2.76
N ALA A 42 -14.88 14.30 -3.49
CA ALA A 42 -15.10 13.40 -4.61
C ALA A 42 -13.81 13.36 -5.44
N LEU A 43 -13.23 12.16 -5.59
CA LEU A 43 -11.97 12.00 -6.29
C LEU A 43 -12.13 12.63 -7.68
N SER A 44 -11.34 13.67 -7.96
CA SER A 44 -11.44 14.38 -9.24
C SER A 44 -11.08 13.48 -10.42
N HIS A 45 -10.31 12.41 -10.15
CA HIS A 45 -9.74 11.53 -11.17
C HIS A 45 -9.81 10.04 -10.77
N ALA A 46 -10.92 9.58 -10.18
CA ALA A 46 -11.06 8.17 -9.76
C ALA A 46 -10.67 7.18 -10.88
N ASP A 47 -9.92 6.14 -10.51
CA ASP A 47 -9.47 5.09 -11.43
C ASP A 47 -10.59 4.14 -11.85
N VAL A 48 -11.47 3.86 -10.89
CA VAL A 48 -12.58 2.91 -11.01
C VAL A 48 -13.69 3.40 -11.95
N ASP A 49 -13.69 4.69 -12.28
CA ASP A 49 -14.64 5.34 -13.18
C ASP A 49 -14.00 5.72 -14.52
N ALA A 50 -13.04 4.91 -15.01
CA ALA A 50 -12.43 5.16 -16.31
C ALA A 50 -13.50 5.24 -17.41
N ASP A 51 -13.49 6.34 -18.18
CA ASP A 51 -14.45 6.59 -19.25
C ASP A 51 -14.57 5.35 -20.17
N PRO A 52 -15.77 4.90 -20.55
CA PRO A 52 -15.94 3.71 -21.39
C PRO A 52 -15.11 3.72 -22.69
N LYS A 53 -14.87 4.91 -23.28
CA LYS A 53 -13.99 5.07 -24.44
C LYS A 53 -12.53 4.82 -24.09
N THR A 54 -12.09 5.23 -22.90
CA THR A 54 -10.74 4.93 -22.38
C THR A 54 -10.51 3.42 -22.33
N LEU A 55 -11.46 2.68 -21.73
CA LEU A 55 -11.37 1.23 -21.63
C LEU A 55 -11.42 0.55 -23.01
N ASP A 56 -12.28 1.03 -23.92
CA ASP A 56 -12.35 0.49 -25.29
C ASP A 56 -11.04 0.69 -26.07
N ILE A 57 -10.42 1.87 -25.95
CA ILE A 57 -9.11 2.15 -26.56
C ILE A 57 -8.03 1.20 -26.01
N ILE A 58 -7.99 1.02 -24.68
CA ILE A 58 -7.04 0.13 -24.02
C ILE A 58 -7.25 -1.32 -24.47
N ASP A 59 -8.49 -1.82 -24.40
CA ASP A 59 -8.85 -3.19 -24.79
C ASP A 59 -8.54 -3.46 -26.27
N LYS A 60 -8.76 -2.47 -27.14
CA LYS A 60 -8.44 -2.58 -28.55
C LYS A 60 -6.94 -2.63 -28.80
N HIS A 61 -6.16 -1.73 -28.22
CA HIS A 61 -4.72 -1.61 -28.51
C HIS A 61 -3.84 -2.60 -27.74
N ALA A 62 -4.28 -3.09 -26.58
CA ALA A 62 -3.57 -4.12 -25.82
C ALA A 62 -3.39 -5.43 -26.62
N LYS A 63 -4.25 -5.69 -27.62
CA LYS A 63 -4.13 -6.84 -28.53
C LYS A 63 -2.94 -6.76 -29.48
N TYR A 64 -2.47 -5.55 -29.77
CA TYR A 64 -1.46 -5.29 -30.80
C TYR A 64 -0.14 -4.77 -30.24
N THR A 65 -0.08 -4.48 -28.94
CA THR A 65 1.10 -3.89 -28.29
C THR A 65 1.66 -4.81 -27.21
N LEU A 66 2.98 -4.94 -27.18
CA LEU A 66 3.65 -5.71 -26.13
C LEU A 66 3.51 -5.00 -24.78
N THR A 67 2.96 -5.70 -23.80
CA THR A 67 2.75 -5.14 -22.45
C THR A 67 3.99 -5.34 -21.59
N THR A 68 4.90 -4.36 -21.62
CA THR A 68 6.12 -4.33 -20.79
C THR A 68 6.03 -3.38 -19.59
N TYR A 69 4.90 -2.68 -19.43
CA TYR A 69 4.67 -1.70 -18.36
C TYR A 69 3.32 -1.95 -17.70
N GLY A 70 3.26 -1.86 -16.36
CA GLY A 70 2.01 -1.71 -15.63
C GLY A 70 1.50 -0.29 -15.80
N ARG A 71 0.43 -0.10 -16.56
CA ARG A 71 -0.15 1.23 -16.85
C ARG A 71 -1.49 1.36 -16.14
N PRO A 72 -1.77 2.51 -15.49
CA PRO A 72 -3.12 2.78 -15.03
C PRO A 72 -4.08 2.94 -16.23
N PRO A 73 -5.40 2.81 -16.02
CA PRO A 73 -6.40 2.92 -17.08
C PRO A 73 -6.66 4.39 -17.48
N VAL A 74 -5.61 5.09 -17.90
CA VAL A 74 -5.66 6.48 -18.38
C VAL A 74 -5.10 6.56 -19.79
N VAL A 75 -5.83 7.20 -20.70
CA VAL A 75 -5.39 7.47 -22.07
C VAL A 75 -5.32 8.97 -22.28
N PHE A 76 -4.10 9.50 -22.40
CA PHE A 76 -3.87 10.92 -22.68
C PHE A 76 -4.12 11.23 -24.15
N THR A 77 -4.76 12.38 -24.41
CA THR A 77 -5.06 12.87 -25.77
C THR A 77 -4.13 14.01 -26.17
N HIS A 78 -3.77 14.90 -25.24
CA HIS A 78 -2.88 16.02 -25.48
C HIS A 78 -2.26 16.52 -24.17
N GLY A 79 -1.25 17.38 -24.28
CA GLY A 79 -0.65 18.10 -23.16
C GLY A 79 -0.32 19.54 -23.53
N LYS A 80 -0.22 20.41 -22.53
CA LYS A 80 0.11 21.82 -22.67
C LYS A 80 0.84 22.31 -21.41
N GLY A 81 2.05 22.83 -21.58
CA GLY A 81 2.86 23.28 -20.43
C GLY A 81 3.10 22.13 -19.44
N SER A 82 2.71 22.31 -18.17
CA SER A 82 2.87 21.28 -17.15
C SER A 82 1.69 20.31 -17.05
N TYR A 83 0.73 20.35 -17.98
CA TYR A 83 -0.51 19.59 -17.90
C TYR A 83 -0.67 18.55 -19.01
N LEU A 84 -1.33 17.44 -18.66
CA LEU A 84 -1.80 16.40 -19.57
C LEU A 84 -3.32 16.24 -19.43
N TYR A 85 -3.98 15.91 -20.53
CA TYR A 85 -5.44 15.77 -20.58
C TYR A 85 -5.82 14.40 -21.13
N ASP A 86 -6.74 13.71 -20.45
CA ASP A 86 -7.20 12.38 -20.88
C ASP A 86 -8.41 12.43 -21.83
N VAL A 87 -8.86 11.26 -22.28
CA VAL A 87 -10.04 11.09 -23.15
C VAL A 87 -11.32 11.61 -22.50
N GLY A 88 -11.40 11.56 -21.17
CA GLY A 88 -12.50 12.12 -20.38
C GLY A 88 -12.36 13.62 -20.10
N HIS A 89 -11.41 14.30 -20.75
CA HIS A 89 -11.08 15.72 -20.54
C HIS A 89 -10.62 16.06 -19.13
N ARG A 90 -10.16 15.05 -18.37
CA ARG A 90 -9.61 15.29 -17.03
C ARG A 90 -8.19 15.81 -17.14
N GLU A 91 -7.84 16.77 -16.29
CA GLU A 91 -6.57 17.50 -16.32
C GLU A 91 -5.63 17.01 -15.22
N TYR A 92 -4.41 16.63 -15.61
CA TYR A 92 -3.39 16.13 -14.72
C TYR A 92 -2.18 17.05 -14.73
N LEU A 93 -1.81 17.56 -13.56
CA LEU A 93 -0.55 18.26 -13.36
C LEU A 93 0.60 17.25 -13.34
N ASP A 94 1.61 17.46 -14.19
CA ASP A 94 2.68 16.51 -14.43
C ASP A 94 3.99 16.90 -13.75
N PHE A 95 4.27 16.30 -12.58
CA PHE A 95 5.57 16.41 -11.91
C PHE A 95 6.59 15.36 -12.39
N THR A 96 6.28 14.62 -13.44
CA THR A 96 7.14 13.59 -14.02
C THR A 96 7.83 14.06 -15.30
N ALA A 97 7.17 14.93 -16.08
CA ALA A 97 7.62 15.42 -17.39
C ALA A 97 8.16 14.31 -18.31
N GLY A 98 7.46 13.16 -18.37
CA GLY A 98 7.93 12.00 -19.14
C GLY A 98 9.25 11.41 -18.61
N ILE A 99 9.46 11.45 -17.29
CA ILE A 99 10.70 11.06 -16.59
C ILE A 99 11.87 12.00 -16.94
N ALA A 100 11.68 13.30 -16.66
CA ALA A 100 12.62 14.40 -16.89
C ALA A 100 12.90 14.74 -18.37
N VAL A 101 12.05 14.31 -19.30
CA VAL A 101 12.23 14.47 -20.75
C VAL A 101 11.69 15.81 -21.24
N ASN A 102 10.49 16.20 -20.83
CA ASN A 102 9.81 17.39 -21.34
C ASN A 102 10.26 18.63 -20.55
N ALA A 103 11.52 19.02 -20.73
CA ALA A 103 12.15 20.15 -20.02
C ALA A 103 11.42 21.50 -20.18
N LEU A 104 10.76 21.74 -21.29
CA LEU A 104 9.99 22.96 -21.58
C LEU A 104 8.48 22.71 -21.50
N GLY A 105 8.07 21.58 -20.92
CA GLY A 105 6.68 21.15 -20.84
C GLY A 105 6.18 20.54 -22.14
N HIS A 106 4.90 20.17 -22.13
CA HIS A 106 4.21 19.53 -23.23
C HIS A 106 3.79 20.54 -24.30
N SER A 107 3.95 20.16 -25.57
CA SER A 107 3.53 20.94 -26.75
C SER A 107 4.06 22.37 -26.78
N ASP A 108 5.34 22.57 -26.45
CA ASP A 108 5.98 23.88 -26.54
C ASP A 108 5.86 24.47 -27.97
N PRO A 109 5.32 25.70 -28.14
CA PRO A 109 5.04 26.26 -29.46
C PRO A 109 6.28 26.45 -30.34
N GLU A 110 7.43 26.76 -29.76
CA GLU A 110 8.66 26.94 -30.53
C GLU A 110 9.20 25.60 -31.00
N VAL A 111 9.22 24.59 -30.11
CA VAL A 111 9.61 23.21 -30.47
C VAL A 111 8.73 22.68 -31.60
N ALA A 112 7.41 22.87 -31.52
CA ALA A 112 6.48 22.46 -32.56
C ALA A 112 6.74 23.18 -33.90
N ARG A 113 7.00 24.49 -33.86
CA ARG A 113 7.33 25.27 -35.05
C ARG A 113 8.65 24.81 -35.69
N VAL A 114 9.70 24.58 -34.89
CA VAL A 114 11.01 24.13 -35.39
C VAL A 114 10.91 22.74 -36.01
N LEU A 115 10.16 21.83 -35.38
CA LEU A 115 9.84 20.51 -35.96
C LEU A 115 9.20 20.66 -37.35
N PHE A 116 8.15 21.49 -37.45
CA PHE A 116 7.44 21.73 -38.70
C PHE A 116 8.34 22.38 -39.77
N ASP A 117 9.10 23.40 -39.40
CA ASP A 117 9.96 24.13 -40.33
C ASP A 117 11.10 23.28 -40.87
N GLN A 118 11.76 22.50 -40.01
CA GLN A 118 12.84 21.61 -40.44
C GLN A 118 12.32 20.43 -41.27
N ALA A 119 11.13 19.89 -40.95
CA ALA A 119 10.52 18.81 -41.72
C ALA A 119 10.19 19.20 -43.17
N LYS A 120 9.91 20.49 -43.44
CA LYS A 120 9.73 21.01 -44.81
C LYS A 120 11.03 21.07 -45.62
N GLN A 121 12.18 21.11 -44.94
CA GLN A 121 13.49 21.18 -45.60
C GLN A 121 14.05 19.78 -45.83
N VAL A 122 14.41 19.10 -44.74
CA VAL A 122 14.95 17.74 -44.78
C VAL A 122 14.87 17.11 -43.40
N VAL A 123 14.42 15.86 -43.36
CA VAL A 123 14.28 15.08 -42.13
C VAL A 123 15.52 14.22 -41.88
N HIS A 124 16.07 13.60 -42.92
CA HIS A 124 17.12 12.58 -42.79
C HIS A 124 18.03 12.51 -44.01
N LEU A 125 19.33 12.36 -43.79
CA LEU A 125 20.36 12.25 -44.83
C LEU A 125 21.38 11.14 -44.57
N SER A 126 21.18 10.27 -43.56
CA SER A 126 22.22 9.42 -42.97
C SER A 126 23.44 10.23 -42.45
N ASN A 127 24.48 9.54 -41.96
CA ASN A 127 25.76 10.14 -41.58
C ASN A 127 26.79 10.17 -42.73
N LEU A 128 26.41 9.77 -43.95
CA LEU A 128 27.29 9.84 -45.14
C LEU A 128 27.46 11.27 -45.67
N TYR A 129 26.54 12.18 -45.32
CA TYR A 129 26.54 13.56 -45.77
C TYR A 129 26.47 14.50 -44.58
N TYR A 130 27.13 15.66 -44.70
CA TYR A 130 27.03 16.72 -43.72
C TYR A 130 25.66 17.37 -43.73
N ASN A 131 25.25 17.89 -42.57
CA ASN A 131 24.08 18.74 -42.46
C ASN A 131 24.34 19.86 -41.44
N VAL A 132 23.77 21.03 -41.72
CA VAL A 132 23.98 22.24 -40.91
C VAL A 132 23.45 22.07 -39.47
N PRO A 133 22.22 21.56 -39.23
CA PRO A 133 21.69 21.47 -37.87
C PRO A 133 22.54 20.62 -36.91
N ALA A 134 23.11 19.50 -37.39
CA ALA A 134 23.98 18.67 -36.57
C ALA A 134 25.30 19.38 -36.22
N GLY A 135 25.88 20.13 -37.16
CA GLY A 135 27.08 20.95 -36.91
C GLY A 135 26.82 22.05 -35.89
N GLU A 136 25.73 22.80 -36.05
CA GLU A 136 25.33 23.88 -35.13
C GLU A 136 25.05 23.36 -33.72
N LEU A 137 24.33 22.23 -33.60
CA LEU A 137 24.09 21.63 -32.29
C LEU A 137 25.40 21.16 -31.64
N ALA A 138 26.31 20.57 -32.42
CA ALA A 138 27.60 20.12 -31.91
C ALA A 138 28.43 21.29 -31.38
N GLU A 139 28.50 22.39 -32.14
CA GLU A 139 29.16 23.63 -31.73
C GLU A 139 28.53 24.18 -30.44
N GLN A 140 27.21 24.33 -30.39
CA GLN A 140 26.52 24.86 -29.19
C GLN A 140 26.77 24.02 -27.94
N LEU A 141 26.74 22.68 -28.06
CA LEU A 141 26.99 21.79 -26.93
C LEU A 141 28.44 21.86 -26.47
N ILE A 142 29.41 21.85 -27.39
CA ILE A 142 30.84 21.89 -27.06
C ILE A 142 31.20 23.25 -26.45
N GLU A 143 30.89 24.34 -27.15
CA GLU A 143 31.25 25.69 -26.69
C GLU A 143 30.48 26.07 -25.44
N GLY A 144 29.19 25.71 -25.35
CA GLY A 144 28.39 25.89 -24.13
C GLY A 144 28.99 25.16 -22.93
N THR A 145 29.53 23.96 -23.14
CA THR A 145 30.17 23.18 -22.07
C THR A 145 31.54 23.74 -21.69
N ARG A 146 32.35 24.19 -22.65
CA ARG A 146 33.64 24.84 -22.40
C ARG A 146 33.49 26.16 -21.65
N ALA A 147 32.53 26.98 -22.05
CA ALA A 147 32.19 28.23 -21.37
C ALA A 147 31.73 27.99 -19.92
N SER A 148 31.23 26.79 -19.64
CA SER A 148 30.76 26.37 -18.32
C SER A 148 31.90 26.02 -17.34
N GLY A 149 33.14 25.87 -17.84
CA GLY A 149 34.39 25.92 -17.05
C GLY A 149 35.00 24.58 -16.61
N ASP A 150 34.26 23.47 -16.63
CA ASP A 150 34.68 22.27 -15.90
C ASP A 150 35.08 21.08 -16.80
N PHE A 151 34.44 20.85 -17.95
CA PHE A 151 34.74 19.70 -18.83
C PHE A 151 35.38 20.14 -20.15
N ASN A 152 36.58 19.62 -20.46
CA ASN A 152 37.29 19.90 -21.71
C ASN A 152 36.72 19.11 -22.90
N ALA A 153 35.45 19.34 -23.20
CA ALA A 153 34.75 18.77 -24.35
C ALA A 153 35.45 19.14 -25.66
N SER A 154 35.58 18.18 -26.58
CA SER A 154 36.22 18.44 -27.88
C SER A 154 35.46 17.92 -29.09
N LYS A 155 34.80 16.77 -28.97
CA LYS A 155 33.98 16.17 -30.03
C LYS A 155 32.69 15.61 -29.45
N ILE A 156 31.71 15.41 -30.32
CA ILE A 156 30.42 14.83 -29.97
C ILE A 156 29.96 13.85 -31.04
N PHE A 157 29.31 12.76 -30.61
CA PHE A 157 28.63 11.80 -31.46
C PHE A 157 27.15 11.76 -31.10
N PHE A 158 26.26 11.92 -32.08
CA PHE A 158 24.82 11.89 -31.86
C PHE A 158 24.25 10.47 -32.05
N SER A 159 23.34 10.08 -31.16
CA SER A 159 22.53 8.86 -31.18
C SER A 159 21.05 9.21 -31.05
N ASN A 160 20.18 8.22 -30.79
CA ASN A 160 18.72 8.41 -30.74
C ASN A 160 18.16 8.30 -29.31
N SER A 161 18.93 7.73 -28.38
CA SER A 161 18.49 7.51 -27.00
C SER A 161 19.66 7.53 -26.03
N GLY A 162 19.35 7.69 -24.73
CA GLY A 162 20.35 7.57 -23.67
C GLY A 162 20.98 6.19 -23.61
N THR A 163 20.22 5.12 -23.89
CA THR A 163 20.76 3.76 -23.96
C THR A 163 21.81 3.62 -25.06
N GLU A 164 21.56 4.17 -26.25
CA GLU A 164 22.55 4.16 -27.34
C GLU A 164 23.76 5.05 -27.03
N ALA A 165 23.56 6.19 -26.37
CA ALA A 165 24.66 7.03 -25.92
C ALA A 165 25.58 6.27 -24.95
N ASN A 166 25.01 5.56 -23.97
CA ASN A 166 25.79 4.74 -23.04
C ASN A 166 26.46 3.55 -23.74
N GLU A 167 25.80 2.87 -24.69
CA GLU A 167 26.45 1.82 -25.50
C GLU A 167 27.67 2.35 -26.27
N GLY A 168 27.55 3.51 -26.91
CA GLY A 168 28.68 4.14 -27.59
C GLY A 168 29.80 4.54 -26.63
N ALA A 169 29.48 5.08 -25.45
CA ALA A 169 30.48 5.42 -24.43
C ALA A 169 31.24 4.18 -23.93
N LEU A 170 30.53 3.07 -23.66
CA LEU A 170 31.13 1.78 -23.28
C LEU A 170 32.04 1.24 -24.39
N LYS A 171 31.61 1.33 -25.65
CA LYS A 171 32.43 0.94 -26.81
C LYS A 171 33.69 1.80 -26.92
N PHE A 172 33.57 3.12 -26.77
CA PHE A 172 34.70 4.04 -26.85
C PHE A 172 35.72 3.76 -25.76
N ALA A 173 35.28 3.49 -24.52
CA ALA A 173 36.17 3.12 -23.42
C ALA A 173 36.92 1.80 -23.68
N ARG A 174 36.23 0.77 -24.16
CA ARG A 174 36.88 -0.50 -24.56
C ARG A 174 37.86 -0.32 -25.71
N LYS A 175 37.52 0.50 -26.72
CA LYS A 175 38.41 0.81 -27.85
C LYS A 175 39.66 1.53 -27.37
N VAL A 176 39.51 2.58 -26.56
CA VAL A 176 40.64 3.32 -25.98
C VAL A 176 41.56 2.39 -25.21
N ALA A 177 41.03 1.60 -24.27
CA ALA A 177 41.84 0.66 -23.50
C ALA A 177 42.57 -0.36 -24.39
N LYS A 178 41.92 -0.86 -25.45
CA LYS A 178 42.55 -1.80 -26.40
C LYS A 178 43.70 -1.18 -27.19
N VAL A 179 43.56 0.06 -27.67
CA VAL A 179 44.61 0.70 -28.48
C VAL A 179 45.73 1.32 -27.66
N THR A 180 45.51 1.55 -26.36
CA THR A 180 46.53 2.05 -25.44
C THR A 180 47.12 0.97 -24.54
N ALA A 181 46.66 -0.29 -24.68
CA ALA A 181 47.14 -1.41 -23.89
C ALA A 181 48.65 -1.62 -24.02
N LYS A 182 49.33 -1.74 -22.88
CA LYS A 182 50.73 -2.18 -22.80
C LYS A 182 50.79 -3.71 -22.81
N PRO A 183 51.94 -4.34 -23.15
CA PRO A 183 52.11 -5.78 -23.00
C PRO A 183 51.71 -6.25 -21.59
N GLY A 184 50.88 -7.29 -21.50
CA GLY A 184 50.32 -7.78 -20.24
C GLY A 184 49.01 -7.12 -19.80
N GLN A 185 48.42 -6.22 -20.60
CA GLN A 185 47.13 -5.56 -20.33
C GLN A 185 46.02 -5.99 -21.31
N GLU A 186 46.15 -7.17 -21.91
CA GLU A 186 45.24 -7.65 -22.97
C GLU A 186 43.79 -7.84 -22.47
N ASN A 187 43.60 -7.99 -21.16
CA ASN A 187 42.31 -8.18 -20.50
C ASN A 187 41.67 -6.88 -19.97
N LYS A 188 42.15 -5.69 -20.38
CA LYS A 188 41.59 -4.41 -19.91
C LYS A 188 40.26 -4.04 -20.59
N PHE A 189 39.18 -4.76 -20.24
CA PHE A 189 37.83 -4.54 -20.77
C PHE A 189 36.76 -4.37 -19.69
N GLY A 190 37.16 -4.41 -18.41
CA GLY A 190 36.26 -4.34 -17.26
C GLY A 190 35.56 -2.99 -17.13
N VAL A 191 34.29 -2.99 -16.72
CA VAL A 191 33.49 -1.79 -16.50
C VAL A 191 32.95 -1.82 -15.07
N VAL A 192 33.16 -0.74 -14.34
CA VAL A 192 32.57 -0.55 -13.01
C VAL A 192 31.36 0.36 -13.12
N SER A 193 30.23 -0.06 -12.53
CA SER A 193 29.05 0.77 -12.30
C SER A 193 28.60 0.64 -10.84
N PHE A 194 27.55 1.36 -10.45
CA PHE A 194 27.19 1.52 -9.03
C PHE A 194 25.79 1.02 -8.71
N LYS A 195 25.64 0.35 -7.55
CA LYS A 195 24.36 -0.13 -7.02
C LYS A 195 23.29 0.96 -7.11
N ASN A 196 22.06 0.56 -7.46
CA ASN A 196 20.90 1.44 -7.71
C ASN A 196 20.98 2.33 -8.97
N GLY A 197 22.07 2.28 -9.75
CA GLY A 197 22.19 3.04 -10.98
C GLY A 197 21.32 2.52 -12.12
N PHE A 198 21.04 3.39 -13.10
CA PHE A 198 20.27 3.05 -14.31
C PHE A 198 20.88 3.67 -15.56
N HIS A 199 21.41 2.85 -16.46
CA HIS A 199 22.12 3.29 -17.66
C HIS A 199 21.45 2.83 -18.97
N GLY A 200 20.40 2.02 -18.91
CA GLY A 200 19.63 1.64 -20.11
C GLY A 200 19.14 0.20 -20.12
N ARG A 201 18.67 -0.25 -21.28
CA ARG A 201 17.98 -1.55 -21.44
C ARG A 201 18.53 -2.43 -22.56
N SER A 202 19.51 -1.99 -23.34
CA SER A 202 20.26 -2.85 -24.27
C SER A 202 21.24 -3.74 -23.51
N MET A 203 21.77 -4.81 -24.13
CA MET A 203 22.60 -5.78 -23.42
C MET A 203 23.79 -5.16 -22.66
N GLY A 204 24.52 -4.20 -23.24
CA GLY A 204 25.63 -3.53 -22.56
C GLY A 204 25.18 -2.56 -21.47
N ALA A 205 24.24 -1.67 -21.79
CA ALA A 205 23.70 -0.70 -20.83
C ALA A 205 22.93 -1.37 -19.65
N LEU A 206 22.26 -2.49 -19.92
CA LEU A 206 21.61 -3.34 -18.92
C LEU A 206 22.63 -4.06 -18.04
N SER A 207 23.76 -4.49 -18.63
CA SER A 207 24.89 -5.01 -17.85
C SER A 207 25.44 -3.94 -16.91
N ALA A 208 25.47 -2.67 -17.33
CA ALA A 208 25.84 -1.55 -16.45
C ALA A 208 24.77 -1.21 -15.39
N THR A 209 23.52 -1.65 -15.53
CA THR A 209 22.39 -1.30 -14.64
C THR A 209 22.17 -2.39 -13.57
N PRO A 210 22.71 -2.26 -12.34
CA PRO A 210 22.71 -3.33 -11.33
C PRO A 210 21.37 -3.45 -10.61
N ASN A 211 20.35 -3.82 -11.35
CA ASN A 211 19.02 -4.10 -10.82
C ASN A 211 18.59 -5.52 -11.22
N PRO A 212 18.58 -6.48 -10.28
CA PRO A 212 18.23 -7.87 -10.57
C PRO A 212 16.84 -8.04 -11.21
N LYS A 213 15.87 -7.14 -10.90
CA LYS A 213 14.54 -7.16 -11.54
C LYS A 213 14.63 -6.96 -13.05
N TYR A 214 15.60 -6.16 -13.50
CA TYR A 214 15.81 -5.86 -14.90
C TYR A 214 16.74 -6.85 -15.59
N GLN A 215 17.71 -7.40 -14.85
CA GLN A 215 18.76 -8.28 -15.38
C GLN A 215 18.34 -9.75 -15.49
N LYS A 216 17.67 -10.29 -14.45
CA LYS A 216 17.35 -11.75 -14.34
C LYS A 216 16.73 -12.37 -15.60
N PRO A 217 15.77 -11.72 -16.30
CA PRO A 217 15.15 -12.32 -17.48
C PRO A 217 16.08 -12.48 -18.69
N PHE A 218 17.25 -11.83 -18.72
CA PHE A 218 18.13 -11.74 -19.89
C PHE A 218 19.54 -12.30 -19.64
N LEU A 219 19.74 -13.04 -18.55
CA LEU A 219 21.03 -13.66 -18.26
C LEU A 219 21.35 -14.78 -19.29
N PRO A 220 22.63 -14.98 -19.68
CA PRO A 220 23.80 -14.21 -19.26
C PRO A 220 23.92 -12.84 -19.95
N LEU A 221 24.37 -11.84 -19.19
CA LEU A 221 24.63 -10.48 -19.67
C LEU A 221 26.05 -10.34 -20.25
N VAL A 222 26.39 -9.15 -20.75
CA VAL A 222 27.73 -8.87 -21.30
C VAL A 222 28.76 -9.04 -20.17
N PRO A 223 29.83 -9.83 -20.36
CA PRO A 223 30.83 -10.08 -19.32
C PRO A 223 31.70 -8.85 -19.04
N GLY A 224 32.38 -8.87 -17.88
CA GLY A 224 33.32 -7.84 -17.46
C GLY A 224 32.69 -6.65 -16.75
N PHE A 225 31.51 -6.79 -16.14
CA PHE A 225 30.90 -5.74 -15.33
C PHE A 225 31.04 -6.05 -13.84
N ALA A 226 31.44 -5.03 -13.06
CA ALA A 226 31.47 -5.07 -11.62
C ALA A 226 30.59 -3.95 -11.04
N HIS A 227 29.95 -4.22 -9.89
CA HIS A 227 28.96 -3.32 -9.29
C HIS A 227 29.38 -2.89 -7.89
N ALA A 228 29.94 -1.68 -7.78
CA ALA A 228 30.40 -1.10 -6.53
C ALA A 228 29.24 -0.43 -5.75
N PRO A 229 29.34 -0.29 -4.43
CA PRO A 229 28.45 0.58 -3.67
C PRO A 229 28.60 2.06 -4.11
N TYR A 230 27.49 2.77 -4.29
CA TYR A 230 27.52 4.20 -4.62
C TYR A 230 27.94 5.03 -3.39
N ASN A 231 28.71 6.11 -3.60
CA ASN A 231 29.23 6.98 -2.53
C ASN A 231 30.17 6.32 -1.50
N ASP A 232 30.65 5.12 -1.76
CA ASP A 232 31.64 4.44 -0.93
C ASP A 232 33.05 4.69 -1.47
N VAL A 233 33.78 5.58 -0.80
CA VAL A 233 35.14 6.00 -1.19
C VAL A 233 36.15 4.85 -1.02
N GLU A 234 36.00 4.05 0.03
CA GLU A 234 36.93 2.97 0.36
C GLU A 234 36.79 1.80 -0.61
N ALA A 235 35.57 1.52 -1.07
CA ALA A 235 35.32 0.47 -2.05
C ALA A 235 35.92 0.78 -3.44
N VAL A 236 36.26 2.03 -3.78
CA VAL A 236 36.71 2.38 -5.14
C VAL A 236 37.94 1.56 -5.57
N ASP A 237 38.94 1.43 -4.69
CA ASP A 237 40.20 0.74 -5.03
C ASP A 237 40.02 -0.76 -5.21
N GLN A 238 39.03 -1.35 -4.53
CA GLN A 238 38.70 -2.77 -4.66
C GLN A 238 38.06 -3.09 -6.02
N TYR A 239 37.25 -2.19 -6.55
CA TYR A 239 36.45 -2.43 -7.76
C TYR A 239 37.11 -1.88 -9.03
N VAL A 240 37.81 -0.75 -8.94
CA VAL A 240 38.50 -0.13 -10.08
C VAL A 240 39.95 -0.64 -10.11
N THR A 241 40.18 -1.67 -10.92
CA THR A 241 41.45 -2.40 -11.00
C THR A 241 42.19 -2.12 -12.31
N GLU A 242 43.35 -2.73 -12.47
CA GLU A 242 44.20 -2.65 -13.67
C GLU A 242 43.48 -3.21 -14.91
N GLU A 243 42.49 -4.10 -14.72
CA GLU A 243 41.63 -4.65 -15.78
C GLU A 243 40.45 -3.74 -16.15
N THR A 244 40.19 -2.69 -15.37
CA THR A 244 39.09 -1.75 -15.64
C THR A 244 39.45 -0.82 -16.80
N CYS A 245 38.59 -0.75 -17.83
CA CYS A 245 38.67 0.24 -18.91
C CYS A 245 37.75 1.45 -18.68
N ALA A 246 36.66 1.29 -17.93
CA ALA A 246 35.70 2.36 -17.69
C ALA A 246 35.04 2.29 -16.31
N VAL A 247 34.75 3.46 -15.77
CA VAL A 247 33.82 3.65 -14.65
C VAL A 247 32.67 4.50 -15.15
N ILE A 248 31.44 3.99 -15.11
CA ILE A 248 30.23 4.73 -15.46
C ILE A 248 29.44 5.10 -14.20
N VAL A 249 29.11 6.37 -14.04
CA VAL A 249 28.46 6.90 -12.85
C VAL A 249 27.48 8.02 -13.18
N GLU A 250 26.35 8.05 -12.48
CA GLU A 250 25.44 9.19 -12.46
C GLU A 250 25.93 10.18 -11.38
N PRO A 251 26.21 11.47 -11.70
CA PRO A 251 26.49 12.47 -10.67
C PRO A 251 25.34 12.63 -9.66
N ILE A 252 24.11 12.38 -10.10
CA ILE A 252 22.93 12.23 -9.26
C ILE A 252 22.13 11.03 -9.77
N GLN A 253 22.02 9.97 -8.97
CA GLN A 253 21.22 8.80 -9.31
C GLN A 253 19.73 9.15 -9.35
N GLY A 254 19.14 9.18 -10.53
CA GLY A 254 17.71 9.51 -10.68
C GLY A 254 16.79 8.37 -10.25
N GLU A 255 16.94 7.21 -10.92
CA GLU A 255 16.17 5.99 -10.57
C GLU A 255 16.58 5.42 -9.21
N GLY A 256 17.83 5.65 -8.79
CA GLY A 256 18.38 5.12 -7.54
C GLY A 256 17.91 5.82 -6.26
N GLY A 257 16.99 6.79 -6.37
CA GLY A 257 16.40 7.47 -5.21
C GLY A 257 16.81 8.93 -5.05
N ILE A 258 17.34 9.59 -6.08
CA ILE A 258 17.83 10.99 -6.00
C ILE A 258 19.02 11.11 -5.05
N ASN A 259 19.96 10.16 -5.14
CA ASN A 259 21.20 10.20 -4.38
C ASN A 259 22.22 11.08 -5.12
N VAL A 260 22.73 12.09 -4.45
CA VAL A 260 23.77 12.98 -5.00
C VAL A 260 25.14 12.36 -4.69
N ALA A 261 26.05 12.32 -5.66
CA ALA A 261 27.42 11.91 -5.44
C ALA A 261 28.11 12.87 -4.46
N SER A 262 28.89 12.34 -3.52
CA SER A 262 29.78 13.16 -2.71
C SER A 262 31.00 13.58 -3.53
N GLU A 263 31.53 14.77 -3.25
CA GLU A 263 32.71 15.25 -3.96
C GLU A 263 33.94 14.36 -3.72
N ALA A 264 34.13 13.88 -2.48
CA ALA A 264 35.21 12.96 -2.15
C ALA A 264 35.17 11.66 -2.98
N PHE A 265 33.96 11.12 -3.19
CA PHE A 265 33.75 9.94 -4.02
C PHE A 265 34.12 10.20 -5.49
N LEU A 266 33.63 11.29 -6.09
CA LEU A 266 33.97 11.62 -7.49
C LEU A 266 35.46 11.92 -7.69
N LYS A 267 36.12 12.62 -6.75
CA LYS A 267 37.58 12.81 -6.78
C LYS A 267 38.33 11.50 -6.71
N LYS A 268 37.89 10.57 -5.84
CA LYS A 268 38.50 9.25 -5.72
C LYS A 268 38.33 8.44 -7.00
N LEU A 269 37.15 8.45 -7.62
CA LEU A 269 36.94 7.84 -8.93
C LEU A 269 37.86 8.44 -10.00
N ARG A 270 37.96 9.77 -10.07
CA ARG A 270 38.83 10.45 -11.04
C ARG A 270 40.29 10.04 -10.87
N SER A 271 40.81 10.10 -9.63
CA SER A 271 42.19 9.71 -9.31
C SER A 271 42.44 8.26 -9.69
N ARG A 272 41.58 7.34 -9.24
CA ARG A 272 41.77 5.91 -9.49
C ARG A 272 41.66 5.57 -10.98
N CYS A 273 40.74 6.19 -11.70
CA CYS A 273 40.67 6.06 -13.17
C CYS A 273 41.97 6.52 -13.84
N ASN A 274 42.58 7.62 -13.37
CA ASN A 274 43.85 8.09 -13.92
C ASN A 274 45.00 7.13 -13.63
N GLU A 275 45.09 6.61 -12.40
CA GLU A 275 46.12 5.64 -11.98
C GLU A 275 46.10 4.37 -12.84
N VAL A 276 44.92 3.78 -13.05
CA VAL A 276 44.81 2.53 -13.82
C VAL A 276 44.68 2.78 -15.32
N GLY A 277 44.51 4.02 -15.77
CA GLY A 277 44.25 4.34 -17.18
C GLY A 277 42.85 3.96 -17.67
N ALA A 278 41.85 3.96 -16.78
CA ALA A 278 40.43 3.83 -17.13
C ALA A 278 39.84 5.20 -17.54
N LEU A 279 38.73 5.18 -18.26
CA LEU A 279 37.92 6.36 -18.54
C LEU A 279 36.81 6.53 -17.50
N LEU A 280 36.56 7.76 -17.08
CA LEU A 280 35.41 8.13 -16.27
C LEU A 280 34.28 8.61 -17.18
N ILE A 281 33.12 7.95 -17.11
CA ILE A 281 31.93 8.26 -17.89
C ILE A 281 30.86 8.82 -16.95
N TYR A 282 30.40 10.04 -17.23
CA TYR A 282 29.25 10.62 -16.56
C TYR A 282 27.99 10.41 -17.36
N ASP A 283 27.05 9.69 -16.75
CA ASP A 283 25.69 9.58 -17.23
C ASP A 283 24.89 10.79 -16.71
N GLU A 284 24.80 11.81 -17.57
CA GLU A 284 24.03 13.03 -17.33
C GLU A 284 22.72 13.06 -18.11
N ILE A 285 22.24 11.89 -18.57
CA ILE A 285 21.00 11.77 -19.34
C ILE A 285 19.80 12.34 -18.58
N GLN A 286 19.76 12.16 -17.26
CA GLN A 286 18.66 12.64 -16.42
C GLN A 286 18.99 13.90 -15.61
N CYS A 287 20.22 14.05 -15.12
CA CYS A 287 20.60 15.14 -14.22
C CYS A 287 21.27 16.34 -14.94
N GLY A 288 21.63 16.21 -16.21
CA GLY A 288 22.17 17.30 -17.01
C GLY A 288 21.11 18.21 -17.63
N LEU A 289 21.54 19.03 -18.59
CA LEU A 289 20.73 19.93 -19.41
C LEU A 289 19.77 20.80 -18.59
N GLY A 290 20.30 21.55 -17.63
CA GLY A 290 19.54 22.52 -16.84
C GLY A 290 18.82 21.92 -15.64
N ARG A 291 18.67 20.59 -15.56
CA ARG A 291 17.87 19.92 -14.51
C ARG A 291 18.28 20.29 -13.09
N THR A 292 19.58 20.44 -12.86
CA THR A 292 20.14 20.78 -11.55
C THR A 292 20.32 22.28 -11.33
N GLY A 293 19.79 23.12 -12.21
CA GLY A 293 19.98 24.58 -12.19
C GLY A 293 21.30 25.06 -12.79
N LYS A 294 22.10 24.15 -13.34
CA LYS A 294 23.27 24.41 -14.19
C LYS A 294 23.10 23.62 -15.49
N LEU A 295 23.87 23.97 -16.53
CA LEU A 295 23.83 23.22 -17.80
C LEU A 295 24.14 21.73 -17.56
N TRP A 296 25.14 21.43 -16.73
CA TRP A 296 25.48 20.07 -16.32
C TRP A 296 25.54 19.92 -14.80
N ALA A 297 25.18 18.74 -14.31
CA ALA A 297 25.27 18.38 -12.90
C ALA A 297 26.72 18.37 -12.39
N HIS A 298 27.69 17.95 -13.22
CA HIS A 298 29.09 17.91 -12.78
C HIS A 298 29.67 19.28 -12.41
N GLN A 299 29.10 20.37 -12.93
CA GLN A 299 29.52 21.73 -12.59
C GLN A 299 29.27 22.11 -11.13
N HIS A 300 28.56 21.28 -10.36
CA HIS A 300 28.40 21.47 -8.92
C HIS A 300 29.58 20.94 -8.10
N PHE A 301 30.54 20.29 -8.74
CA PHE A 301 31.75 19.75 -8.11
C PHE A 301 32.98 20.49 -8.63
N SER A 302 34.12 20.32 -7.96
CA SER A 302 35.38 20.90 -8.43
C SER A 302 35.86 20.27 -9.74
N HIS A 303 36.76 20.96 -10.43
CA HIS A 303 37.41 20.51 -11.67
C HIS A 303 38.14 19.15 -11.54
N GLU A 304 38.48 18.72 -10.31
CA GLU A 304 39.04 17.40 -10.04
C GLU A 304 38.02 16.26 -10.18
N CYS A 305 36.75 16.56 -10.41
CA CYS A 305 35.66 15.59 -10.59
C CYS A 305 35.22 15.48 -12.06
N THR A 306 36.07 15.80 -13.02
CA THR A 306 35.66 15.95 -14.42
C THR A 306 35.74 14.63 -15.20
N PRO A 307 34.74 14.32 -16.05
CA PRO A 307 34.71 13.06 -16.78
C PRO A 307 35.66 13.07 -17.98
N ASP A 308 35.89 11.90 -18.58
CA ASP A 308 36.48 11.78 -19.93
C ASP A 308 35.38 11.74 -21.02
N ILE A 309 34.19 11.24 -20.66
CA ILE A 309 33.02 11.08 -21.52
C ILE A 309 31.76 11.51 -20.75
N LEU A 310 30.87 12.27 -21.39
CA LEU A 310 29.57 12.65 -20.85
C LEU A 310 28.47 12.20 -21.82
N THR A 311 27.46 11.49 -21.31
CA THR A 311 26.29 11.06 -22.09
C THR A 311 25.05 11.86 -21.74
N MET A 312 24.23 12.15 -22.75
CA MET A 312 23.01 12.96 -22.63
C MET A 312 21.90 12.45 -23.55
N ALA A 313 20.64 12.73 -23.20
CA ALA A 313 19.46 12.47 -24.03
C ALA A 313 18.27 13.28 -23.45
N LYS A 314 17.09 12.66 -23.31
CA LYS A 314 15.92 13.15 -22.57
C LYS A 314 15.62 14.65 -22.79
N PRO A 315 16.00 15.60 -21.91
CA PRO A 315 15.66 17.02 -22.11
C PRO A 315 16.28 17.64 -23.37
N LEU A 316 17.28 16.99 -23.99
CA LEU A 316 18.02 17.53 -25.14
C LEU A 316 17.13 18.03 -26.28
N ALA A 317 16.01 17.36 -26.56
CA ALA A 317 15.06 17.79 -27.59
C ALA A 317 13.60 17.79 -27.12
N ASN A 318 13.37 18.03 -25.82
CA ASN A 318 12.03 18.21 -25.24
C ASN A 318 10.99 17.17 -25.71
N GLY A 319 11.35 15.87 -25.71
CA GLY A 319 10.46 14.78 -26.12
C GLY A 319 10.79 14.14 -27.48
N PHE A 320 11.56 14.79 -28.36
CA PHE A 320 12.02 14.15 -29.59
C PHE A 320 13.18 13.18 -29.32
N PRO A 321 13.21 11.97 -29.92
CA PRO A 321 14.28 11.00 -29.68
C PRO A 321 15.65 11.48 -30.20
N ILE A 322 16.55 11.78 -29.27
CA ILE A 322 17.95 12.08 -29.54
C ILE A 322 18.79 11.74 -28.31
N GLY A 323 20.01 11.26 -28.53
CA GLY A 323 21.05 11.10 -27.51
C GLY A 323 22.37 11.64 -28.03
N ALA A 324 23.34 11.84 -27.15
CA ALA A 324 24.69 12.23 -27.57
C ALA A 324 25.76 11.76 -26.58
N ILE A 325 26.97 11.63 -27.12
CA ILE A 325 28.19 11.25 -26.41
C ILE A 325 29.20 12.36 -26.64
N MET A 326 29.45 13.16 -25.61
CA MET A 326 30.45 14.21 -25.64
C MET A 326 31.75 13.68 -25.04
N ILE A 327 32.86 13.94 -25.72
CA ILE A 327 34.15 13.34 -25.42
C ILE A 327 35.28 14.36 -25.45
N THR A 328 36.34 14.07 -24.71
CA THR A 328 37.62 14.81 -24.75
C THR A 328 38.51 14.31 -25.91
N ASP A 329 39.59 15.05 -26.20
CA ASP A 329 40.57 14.66 -27.24
C ASP A 329 41.24 13.33 -26.94
N LYS A 330 41.47 13.04 -25.65
CA LYS A 330 41.99 11.74 -25.16
C LYS A 330 41.19 10.55 -25.72
N VAL A 331 39.89 10.72 -25.90
CA VAL A 331 39.00 9.68 -26.45
C VAL A 331 38.86 9.85 -27.96
N ALA A 332 38.62 11.08 -28.44
CA ALA A 332 38.35 11.36 -29.84
C ALA A 332 39.47 10.88 -30.78
N GLU A 333 40.73 11.06 -30.39
CA GLU A 333 41.91 10.64 -31.17
C GLU A 333 42.00 9.12 -31.38
N LYS A 334 41.27 8.31 -30.60
CA LYS A 334 41.34 6.85 -30.62
C LYS A 334 40.18 6.19 -31.35
N ILE A 335 39.17 6.97 -31.76
CA ILE A 335 38.01 6.50 -32.50
C ILE A 335 38.23 6.81 -33.98
N ALA A 336 38.30 5.76 -34.81
CA ALA A 336 38.50 5.89 -36.25
C ALA A 336 37.17 5.82 -37.02
N ILE A 337 37.20 6.29 -38.27
CA ILE A 337 36.09 6.12 -39.21
C ILE A 337 35.73 4.63 -39.31
N GLY A 338 34.46 4.30 -39.08
CA GLY A 338 33.94 2.93 -39.13
C GLY A 338 33.89 2.19 -37.78
N ASP A 339 34.51 2.69 -36.71
CA ASP A 339 34.46 2.03 -35.38
C ASP A 339 33.05 2.07 -34.75
N HIS A 340 32.26 3.09 -35.10
CA HIS A 340 30.87 3.25 -34.66
C HIS A 340 30.05 4.03 -35.69
N GLY A 341 28.73 3.94 -35.58
CA GLY A 341 27.81 4.56 -36.52
C GLY A 341 26.36 4.32 -36.10
N THR A 342 25.46 5.07 -36.71
CA THR A 342 24.02 5.01 -36.52
C THR A 342 23.34 5.52 -37.79
N THR A 343 22.19 4.96 -38.13
CA THR A 343 21.39 5.48 -39.25
C THR A 343 20.86 6.85 -38.87
N PHE A 344 20.10 6.95 -37.78
CA PHE A 344 19.28 8.14 -37.46
C PHE A 344 19.96 9.16 -36.54
N GLY A 345 20.98 8.80 -35.78
CA GLY A 345 21.66 9.78 -34.92
C GLY A 345 22.31 10.87 -35.76
N GLY A 346 22.20 12.13 -35.32
CA GLY A 346 22.70 13.29 -36.08
C GLY A 346 21.79 13.73 -37.22
N ASN A 347 20.53 13.25 -37.28
CA ASN A 347 19.59 13.68 -38.30
C ASN A 347 19.23 15.19 -38.18
N PRO A 348 19.00 15.89 -39.30
CA PRO A 348 18.70 17.33 -39.31
C PRO A 348 17.51 17.72 -38.43
N LEU A 349 16.43 16.92 -38.41
CA LEU A 349 15.21 17.22 -37.66
C LEU A 349 15.45 17.28 -36.15
N GLY A 350 16.00 16.19 -35.59
CA GLY A 350 16.31 16.11 -34.16
C GLY A 350 17.35 17.15 -33.74
N CYS A 351 18.34 17.42 -34.59
CA CYS A 351 19.40 18.38 -34.26
C CYS A 351 18.89 19.83 -34.26
N ALA A 352 18.03 20.22 -35.21
CA ALA A 352 17.42 21.54 -35.23
C ALA A 352 16.56 21.80 -33.99
N VAL A 353 15.77 20.79 -33.59
CA VAL A 353 14.95 20.86 -32.36
C VAL A 353 15.84 20.98 -31.13
N ALA A 354 16.84 20.11 -31.00
CA ALA A 354 17.75 20.15 -29.87
C ALA A 354 18.51 21.48 -29.78
N SER A 355 18.91 22.06 -30.91
CA SER A 355 19.55 23.38 -30.99
C SER A 355 18.63 24.51 -30.48
N SER A 356 17.33 24.47 -30.81
CA SER A 356 16.35 25.42 -30.25
C SER A 356 16.14 25.23 -28.75
N VAL A 357 15.98 23.98 -28.29
CA VAL A 357 15.79 23.66 -26.86
C VAL A 357 17.01 24.06 -26.04
N LEU A 358 18.22 23.74 -26.51
CA LEU A 358 19.46 24.03 -25.81
C LEU A 358 19.71 25.53 -25.64
N ARG A 359 19.43 26.34 -26.68
CA ARG A 359 19.55 27.82 -26.57
C ARG A 359 18.68 28.39 -25.46
N ARG A 360 17.51 27.81 -25.21
CA ARG A 360 16.61 28.22 -24.13
C ARG A 360 17.09 27.72 -22.77
N ILE A 361 17.47 26.44 -22.69
CA ILE A 361 17.96 25.84 -21.44
C ILE A 361 19.26 26.51 -20.96
N ASN A 362 20.19 26.81 -21.89
CA ASN A 362 21.48 27.41 -21.58
C ASN A 362 21.42 28.95 -21.48
N ASN A 363 20.22 29.53 -21.36
CA ASN A 363 20.07 30.95 -21.08
C ASN A 363 20.23 31.19 -19.56
N PRO A 364 21.11 32.11 -19.11
CA PRO A 364 21.31 32.38 -17.69
C PRO A 364 20.04 32.78 -16.92
N GLU A 365 19.18 33.63 -17.49
CA GLU A 365 17.92 34.07 -16.86
C GLU A 365 16.94 32.90 -16.71
N PHE A 366 16.95 31.98 -17.67
CA PHE A 366 16.16 30.74 -17.60
C PHE A 366 16.66 29.84 -16.47
N LEU A 367 17.97 29.60 -16.39
CA LEU A 367 18.56 28.79 -15.31
C LEU A 367 18.35 29.42 -13.93
N ASP A 368 18.39 30.75 -13.83
CA ASP A 368 18.05 31.46 -12.58
C ASP A 368 16.61 31.19 -12.16
N THR A 369 15.66 31.19 -13.11
CA THR A 369 14.26 30.82 -12.85
C THR A 369 14.15 29.36 -12.39
N VAL A 370 14.88 28.43 -13.03
CA VAL A 370 14.95 27.02 -12.62
C VAL A 370 15.46 26.89 -11.18
N ASN A 371 16.51 27.63 -10.81
CA ASN A 371 17.06 27.63 -9.46
C ASN A 371 16.06 28.18 -8.43
N GLN A 372 15.38 29.28 -8.75
CA GLN A 372 14.36 29.87 -7.87
C GLN A 372 13.18 28.94 -7.66
N ASN A 373 12.69 28.29 -8.73
CA ASN A 373 11.57 27.37 -8.65
C ASN A 373 11.97 26.05 -7.97
N GLY A 374 13.19 25.55 -8.20
CA GLY A 374 13.73 24.39 -7.49
C GLY A 374 13.86 24.62 -5.98
N LYS A 375 14.32 25.81 -5.58
CA LYS A 375 14.36 26.22 -4.17
C LYS A 375 12.95 26.26 -3.56
N HIS A 376 12.01 26.93 -4.24
CA HIS A 376 10.61 27.01 -3.79
C HIS A 376 9.98 25.62 -3.64
N PHE A 377 10.19 24.74 -4.62
CA PHE A 377 9.66 23.38 -4.58
C PHE A 377 10.25 22.57 -3.41
N LYS A 378 11.57 22.68 -3.17
CA LYS A 378 12.20 22.06 -2.01
C LYS A 378 11.58 22.54 -0.69
N GLU A 379 11.45 23.86 -0.52
CA GLU A 379 10.85 24.46 0.69
C GLU A 379 9.40 23.98 0.90
N GLN A 380 8.63 23.86 -0.18
CA GLN A 380 7.27 23.33 -0.11
C GLN A 380 7.23 21.85 0.30
N LEU A 381 8.14 21.01 -0.21
CA LEU A 381 8.24 19.60 0.21
C LEU A 381 8.66 19.48 1.68
N GLU A 382 9.65 20.26 2.11
CA GLU A 382 10.12 20.31 3.51
C GLU A 382 9.03 20.81 4.48
N SER A 383 8.05 21.58 3.98
CA SER A 383 6.91 22.05 4.78
C SER A 383 5.89 20.94 5.11
N ILE A 384 5.94 19.78 4.44
CA ILE A 384 4.97 18.70 4.63
C ILE A 384 5.29 17.97 5.95
N GLN A 385 4.38 18.07 6.92
CA GLN A 385 4.49 17.37 8.20
C GLN A 385 3.82 16.00 8.11
N SER A 386 4.63 14.93 8.11
CA SER A 386 4.16 13.54 8.12
C SER A 386 5.17 12.66 8.86
N PRO A 387 4.73 11.76 9.76
CA PRO A 387 5.64 10.81 10.42
C PRO A 387 6.22 9.76 9.46
N LEU A 388 5.61 9.57 8.29
CA LEU A 388 6.04 8.62 7.27
C LEU A 388 7.22 9.13 6.44
N ILE A 389 7.40 10.46 6.35
CA ILE A 389 8.51 11.08 5.63
C ILE A 389 9.81 10.92 6.44
N LYS A 390 10.89 10.54 5.74
CA LYS A 390 12.24 10.44 6.30
C LYS A 390 13.07 11.68 5.97
N GLU A 391 13.17 12.04 4.70
CA GLU A 391 13.93 13.21 4.26
C GLU A 391 13.52 13.72 2.87
N VAL A 392 13.93 14.96 2.56
CA VAL A 392 13.84 15.57 1.22
C VAL A 392 15.26 15.66 0.65
N ARG A 393 15.45 15.10 -0.55
CA ARG A 393 16.69 15.25 -1.35
C ARG A 393 16.40 16.10 -2.57
N SER A 394 17.26 17.06 -2.90
CA SER A 394 17.06 17.88 -4.10
C SER A 394 18.33 18.51 -4.64
N LYS A 395 18.37 18.72 -5.96
CA LYS A 395 19.33 19.60 -6.63
C LYS A 395 18.64 20.25 -7.84
N GLY A 396 18.34 21.54 -7.77
CA GLY A 396 17.50 22.19 -8.79
C GLY A 396 16.11 21.53 -8.89
N MET A 397 15.75 21.09 -10.09
CA MET A 397 14.45 20.51 -10.43
C MET A 397 14.47 18.97 -10.54
N ILE A 398 15.42 18.31 -9.87
CA ILE A 398 15.38 16.88 -9.57
C ILE A 398 15.28 16.71 -8.05
N LEU A 399 14.11 16.24 -7.58
CA LEU A 399 13.77 16.16 -6.17
C LEU A 399 13.26 14.76 -5.80
N GLY A 400 13.52 14.35 -4.56
CA GLY A 400 13.09 13.11 -3.97
C GLY A 400 12.51 13.35 -2.57
N LEU A 401 11.38 12.72 -2.29
CA LEU A 401 10.78 12.64 -0.95
C LEU A 401 10.87 11.18 -0.48
N GLU A 402 11.79 10.90 0.44
CA GLU A 402 12.00 9.56 0.98
C GLU A 402 10.99 9.27 2.10
N PHE A 403 10.40 8.07 2.06
CA PHE A 403 9.48 7.56 3.06
C PHE A 403 10.12 6.41 3.87
N LYS A 404 9.64 6.23 5.09
CA LYS A 404 9.98 5.10 5.97
C LYS A 404 9.29 3.80 5.57
N VAL A 405 8.30 3.89 4.68
CA VAL A 405 7.48 2.79 4.13
C VAL A 405 7.48 2.87 2.61
N ASP A 406 7.06 1.82 1.91
CA ASP A 406 6.93 1.83 0.44
C ASP A 406 5.84 2.84 -0.01
N PRO A 407 6.19 3.91 -0.73
CA PRO A 407 5.24 4.93 -1.14
C PRO A 407 4.55 4.60 -2.48
N ALA A 408 4.72 3.41 -3.06
CA ALA A 408 4.07 3.04 -4.33
C ALA A 408 2.54 3.30 -4.35
N PRO A 409 1.76 3.01 -3.28
CA PRO A 409 0.34 3.34 -3.26
C PRO A 409 0.03 4.84 -3.36
N LEU A 410 0.94 5.70 -2.89
CA LEU A 410 0.80 7.16 -2.96
C LEU A 410 0.72 7.66 -4.41
N VAL A 411 1.33 6.96 -5.36
CA VAL A 411 1.25 7.29 -6.79
C VAL A 411 -0.19 7.21 -7.30
N ALA A 412 -0.93 6.16 -6.91
CA ALA A 412 -2.35 6.04 -7.26
C ALA A 412 -3.17 7.14 -6.58
N LEU A 413 -2.96 7.36 -5.27
CA LEU A 413 -3.68 8.38 -4.50
C LEU A 413 -3.48 9.80 -5.06
N ALA A 414 -2.26 10.14 -5.48
CA ALA A 414 -1.95 11.43 -6.10
C ALA A 414 -2.62 11.56 -7.48
N ARG A 415 -2.55 10.49 -8.30
CA ARG A 415 -3.14 10.48 -9.64
C ARG A 415 -4.66 10.57 -9.61
N GLU A 416 -5.32 9.90 -8.66
CA GLU A 416 -6.76 9.99 -8.44
C GLU A 416 -7.23 11.40 -8.00
N ARG A 417 -6.28 12.28 -7.69
CA ARG A 417 -6.48 13.70 -7.36
C ARG A 417 -5.93 14.64 -8.44
N GLY A 418 -5.46 14.12 -9.58
CA GLY A 418 -4.99 14.91 -10.72
C GLY A 418 -3.51 15.26 -10.70
N LEU A 419 -2.68 14.57 -9.90
CA LEU A 419 -1.23 14.80 -9.86
C LEU A 419 -0.46 13.55 -10.32
N LEU A 420 0.41 13.72 -11.32
CA LEU A 420 1.31 12.65 -11.77
C LEU A 420 2.65 12.75 -11.04
N ILE A 421 2.97 11.70 -10.31
CA ILE A 421 4.25 11.47 -9.62
C ILE A 421 4.74 10.05 -9.92
N ILE A 422 6.01 9.78 -9.64
CA ILE A 422 6.61 8.46 -9.87
C ILE A 422 7.49 8.06 -8.70
N THR A 423 7.71 6.75 -8.54
CA THR A 423 8.67 6.23 -7.56
C THR A 423 10.10 6.29 -8.10
N ALA A 424 11.06 6.26 -7.19
CA ALA A 424 12.47 5.97 -7.41
C ALA A 424 12.97 5.09 -6.25
N ALA A 425 13.89 4.18 -6.55
CA ALA A 425 14.29 3.10 -5.63
C ALA A 425 13.06 2.39 -5.00
N ASN A 426 13.20 1.91 -3.77
CA ASN A 426 12.14 1.19 -3.07
C ASN A 426 11.28 2.08 -2.15
N ASN A 427 11.70 3.31 -1.87
CA ASN A 427 11.09 4.12 -0.81
C ASN A 427 11.06 5.63 -1.08
N THR A 428 11.24 6.08 -2.32
CA THR A 428 11.29 7.51 -2.64
C THR A 428 10.24 7.87 -3.70
N ILE A 429 9.51 8.96 -3.49
CA ILE A 429 8.77 9.62 -4.57
C ILE A 429 9.70 10.61 -5.27
N ARG A 430 9.79 10.52 -6.58
CA ARG A 430 10.63 11.37 -7.43
C ARG A 430 9.78 12.41 -8.16
N PHE A 431 10.28 13.65 -8.14
CA PHE A 431 9.72 14.79 -8.84
C PHE A 431 10.77 15.35 -9.82
N VAL A 432 10.40 15.39 -11.09
CA VAL A 432 11.22 15.86 -12.20
C VAL A 432 10.34 16.62 -13.20
N PRO A 433 9.69 17.73 -12.79
CA PRO A 433 8.71 18.47 -13.60
C PRO A 433 9.35 19.14 -14.82
N ALA A 434 8.56 19.85 -15.63
CA ALA A 434 9.13 20.76 -16.62
C ALA A 434 9.99 21.84 -15.92
N LEU A 435 11.09 22.28 -16.56
CA LEU A 435 11.98 23.32 -16.02
C LEU A 435 11.31 24.70 -15.98
N ASN A 436 10.35 24.94 -16.87
CA ASN A 436 9.56 26.16 -16.94
C ASN A 436 8.25 26.11 -16.12
N ILE A 437 8.06 25.11 -15.25
CA ILE A 437 6.91 25.05 -14.35
C ILE A 437 6.88 26.28 -13.44
N SER A 438 5.69 26.85 -13.24
CA SER A 438 5.48 28.03 -12.40
C SER A 438 5.38 27.69 -10.92
N LYS A 439 5.62 28.68 -10.05
CA LYS A 439 5.42 28.54 -8.59
C LYS A 439 3.98 28.17 -8.24
N ALA A 440 3.01 28.74 -8.95
CA ALA A 440 1.59 28.43 -8.74
C ALA A 440 1.25 26.96 -9.04
N GLU A 441 1.80 26.41 -10.12
CA GLU A 441 1.67 24.98 -10.44
C GLU A 441 2.37 24.11 -9.39
N ILE A 442 3.55 24.52 -8.91
CA ILE A 442 4.24 23.83 -7.80
C ILE A 442 3.34 23.80 -6.56
N ASP A 443 2.79 24.93 -6.14
CA ASP A 443 1.93 25.06 -4.96
C ASP A 443 0.66 24.22 -5.09
N GLN A 444 0.06 24.19 -6.29
CA GLN A 444 -1.10 23.35 -6.59
C GLN A 444 -0.77 21.86 -6.43
N GLY A 445 0.33 21.39 -7.01
CA GLY A 445 0.72 19.99 -6.91
C GLY A 445 1.12 19.60 -5.49
N ILE A 446 1.76 20.50 -4.72
CA ILE A 446 2.04 20.29 -3.30
C ILE A 446 0.75 20.17 -2.49
N SER A 447 -0.27 20.99 -2.79
CA SER A 447 -1.58 20.89 -2.15
C SER A 447 -2.23 19.52 -2.41
N ILE A 448 -2.20 19.03 -3.65
CA ILE A 448 -2.70 17.70 -4.01
C ILE A 448 -1.89 16.60 -3.31
N LEU A 449 -0.56 16.72 -3.27
CA LEU A 449 0.32 15.76 -2.61
C LEU A 449 0.03 15.68 -1.10
N LYS A 450 -0.20 16.80 -0.42
CA LYS A 450 -0.59 16.83 1.00
C LYS A 450 -1.90 16.06 1.24
N GLN A 451 -2.89 16.22 0.36
CA GLN A 451 -4.14 15.46 0.44
C GLN A 451 -3.93 13.96 0.20
N ALA A 452 -3.07 13.60 -0.75
CA ALA A 452 -2.74 12.21 -1.03
C ALA A 452 -1.97 11.56 0.13
N ILE A 453 -1.06 12.29 0.78
CA ILE A 453 -0.33 11.83 1.97
C ILE A 453 -1.28 11.65 3.15
N GLY A 454 -2.21 12.59 3.40
CA GLY A 454 -3.22 12.41 4.46
C GLY A 454 -4.05 11.13 4.23
N ALA A 455 -4.50 10.89 2.99
CA ALA A 455 -5.20 9.66 2.64
C ALA A 455 -4.32 8.39 2.72
N PHE A 456 -3.01 8.53 2.58
CA PHE A 456 -2.05 7.44 2.74
C PHE A 456 -1.81 7.10 4.22
N GLU A 457 -1.80 8.12 5.09
CA GLU A 457 -1.70 7.99 6.55
C GLU A 457 -2.97 7.40 7.17
N ASP A 458 -4.14 7.83 6.71
CA ASP A 458 -5.44 7.41 7.24
C ASP A 458 -5.77 5.93 6.93
N ARG A 459 -4.99 5.27 6.06
CA ARG A 459 -5.11 3.83 5.76
C ARG A 459 -4.38 2.99 6.81
N THR A 460 -4.99 2.79 7.98
CA THR A 460 -4.42 1.92 9.03
C THR A 460 -4.73 0.43 8.81
N MET A 461 -5.87 0.08 8.23
CA MET A 461 -6.25 -1.32 8.01
C MET A 461 -5.54 -1.95 6.80
N ASP A 462 -5.46 -1.21 5.69
CA ASP A 462 -4.90 -1.72 4.42
C ASP A 462 -3.38 -1.91 4.49
N ASN A 463 -2.70 -1.18 5.37
CA ASN A 463 -1.24 -1.12 5.42
C ASN A 463 -0.64 -1.98 6.54
N ASP A 464 -1.39 -2.24 7.62
CA ASP A 464 -0.90 -3.02 8.76
C ASP A 464 -1.58 -4.38 8.88
N CYS A 465 -2.92 -4.41 8.98
CA CYS A 465 -3.65 -5.65 9.27
C CYS A 465 -3.82 -6.56 8.04
N LEU A 466 -4.12 -6.02 6.86
CA LEU A 466 -4.26 -6.84 5.64
C LEU A 466 -2.92 -7.49 5.23
N PRO A 467 -1.77 -6.77 5.20
CA PRO A 467 -0.49 -7.40 4.88
C PRO A 467 -0.02 -8.37 5.97
N ALA A 468 -0.46 -8.18 7.21
CA ALA A 468 -0.15 -9.07 8.32
C ALA A 468 -0.84 -10.42 8.26
N GLU A 469 -1.89 -10.62 7.44
CA GLU A 469 -2.56 -11.93 7.35
C GLU A 469 -1.61 -13.03 6.86
N ASP A 470 -0.82 -12.78 5.80
CA ASP A 470 0.13 -13.77 5.29
C ASP A 470 1.22 -14.10 6.33
N ILE A 471 1.65 -13.07 7.09
CA ILE A 471 2.61 -13.22 8.19
C ILE A 471 1.98 -14.04 9.32
N TYR A 472 0.73 -13.73 9.66
CA TYR A 472 -0.03 -14.43 10.68
C TYR A 472 -0.19 -15.91 10.33
N GLU A 473 -0.64 -16.25 9.12
CA GLU A 473 -0.80 -17.65 8.69
C GLU A 473 0.53 -18.41 8.71
N SER A 474 1.60 -17.76 8.25
CA SER A 474 2.95 -18.32 8.28
C SER A 474 3.43 -18.62 9.71
N GLN A 475 3.18 -17.69 10.64
CA GLN A 475 3.55 -17.82 12.05
C GLN A 475 2.71 -18.85 12.80
N VAL A 476 1.44 -19.04 12.45
CA VAL A 476 0.59 -20.11 12.98
C VAL A 476 1.17 -21.48 12.61
N GLY A 477 1.62 -21.65 11.36
CA GLY A 477 2.30 -22.86 10.91
C GLY A 477 1.38 -24.07 10.67
N LYS A 478 1.94 -25.28 10.69
CA LYS A 478 1.25 -26.54 10.32
C LYS A 478 1.38 -27.61 11.41
N GLY A 479 0.54 -28.65 11.34
CA GLY A 479 0.56 -29.79 12.27
C GLY A 479 -0.06 -29.45 13.63
N ASP A 480 0.30 -30.17 14.69
CA ASP A 480 -0.31 -29.95 16.02
C ASP A 480 0.28 -28.74 16.76
N GLN A 481 1.49 -28.30 16.41
CA GLN A 481 2.18 -27.21 17.10
C GLN A 481 1.47 -25.86 16.98
N ARG A 482 0.71 -25.66 15.91
CA ARG A 482 -0.06 -24.42 15.66
C ARG A 482 -1.11 -24.12 16.73
N TRP A 483 -1.53 -25.10 17.53
CA TRP A 483 -2.42 -24.89 18.68
C TRP A 483 -1.69 -24.41 19.95
N LYS A 484 -0.36 -24.31 19.91
CA LYS A 484 0.48 -23.89 21.03
C LYS A 484 1.19 -22.57 20.77
N VAL A 485 0.95 -21.95 19.61
CA VAL A 485 1.62 -20.72 19.18
C VAL A 485 0.72 -19.51 19.41
N VAL A 486 1.34 -18.42 19.83
CA VAL A 486 0.74 -17.08 19.77
C VAL A 486 1.52 -16.31 18.69
N PRO A 487 0.92 -16.01 17.52
CA PRO A 487 1.62 -15.35 16.43
C PRO A 487 2.20 -13.98 16.87
N PRO A 488 3.54 -13.78 16.81
CA PRO A 488 4.17 -12.52 17.24
C PRO A 488 3.60 -11.26 16.59
N ILE A 489 3.17 -11.35 15.32
CA ILE A 489 2.59 -10.21 14.60
C ILE A 489 1.38 -9.62 15.31
N ILE A 490 0.60 -10.44 16.02
CA ILE A 490 -0.55 -9.94 16.78
C ILE A 490 -0.11 -9.05 17.93
N GLU A 491 0.95 -9.42 18.65
CA GLU A 491 1.42 -8.62 19.80
C GLU A 491 2.04 -7.30 19.33
N GLU A 492 2.73 -7.29 18.19
CA GLU A 492 3.20 -6.06 17.53
C GLU A 492 2.04 -5.14 17.17
N LEU A 493 1.00 -5.69 16.54
CA LEU A 493 -0.20 -4.94 16.16
C LEU A 493 -0.99 -4.44 17.39
N LYS A 494 -1.07 -5.23 18.46
CA LYS A 494 -1.67 -4.80 19.74
C LYS A 494 -0.93 -3.62 20.34
N ALA A 495 0.41 -3.66 20.37
CA ALA A 495 1.23 -2.56 20.86
C ALA A 495 0.99 -1.27 20.05
N LYS A 496 0.93 -1.41 18.72
CA LYS A 496 0.62 -0.29 17.81
C LYS A 496 -0.80 0.25 18.05
N ALA A 497 -1.80 -0.62 18.10
CA ALA A 497 -3.20 -0.24 18.34
C ALA A 497 -3.37 0.56 19.64
N ARG A 498 -2.69 0.16 20.72
CA ARG A 498 -2.67 0.91 21.98
C ARG A 498 -2.07 2.29 21.84
N SER A 499 -0.95 2.42 21.13
CA SER A 499 -0.31 3.71 20.90
C SER A 499 -1.20 4.69 20.13
N LEU A 500 -2.11 4.15 19.30
CA LEU A 500 -3.08 4.91 18.51
C LEU A 500 -4.42 5.13 19.23
N GLY A 501 -4.60 4.62 20.45
CA GLY A 501 -5.86 4.72 21.19
C GLY A 501 -6.98 3.82 20.64
N LEU A 502 -6.64 2.80 19.86
CA LEU A 502 -7.60 1.89 19.21
C LEU A 502 -7.86 0.60 20.03
N TRP A 503 -7.89 0.70 21.36
CA TRP A 503 -7.93 -0.46 22.27
C TRP A 503 -9.28 -0.58 23.00
N ASN A 504 -9.83 -1.80 23.13
CA ASN A 504 -11.08 -2.09 23.87
C ASN A 504 -12.31 -1.28 23.42
N LEU A 505 -12.49 -1.11 22.11
CA LEU A 505 -13.50 -0.20 21.54
C LEU A 505 -14.95 -0.65 21.68
N PHE A 506 -15.18 -1.88 22.13
CA PHE A 506 -16.48 -2.56 22.08
C PHE A 506 -17.44 -2.25 23.24
N LEU A 507 -16.92 -1.79 24.39
CA LEU A 507 -17.75 -1.43 25.53
C LEU A 507 -18.37 -0.05 25.29
N HIS A 508 -19.69 -0.01 25.10
CA HIS A 508 -20.40 1.23 24.81
C HIS A 508 -20.37 2.20 26.01
N LYS A 509 -20.74 3.46 25.76
CA LYS A 509 -20.69 4.61 26.71
C LYS A 509 -21.38 4.42 28.06
N GLY A 510 -22.14 3.34 28.25
CA GLY A 510 -22.77 2.99 29.51
C GLY A 510 -21.86 2.22 30.47
N TYR A 511 -20.70 1.77 30.00
CA TYR A 511 -19.71 1.06 30.80
C TYR A 511 -18.54 1.99 31.14
N PRO A 512 -18.18 2.15 32.43
CA PRO A 512 -17.03 2.96 32.83
C PRO A 512 -15.70 2.36 32.35
N GLU A 513 -15.64 1.06 32.07
CA GLU A 513 -14.46 0.38 31.56
C GLU A 513 -14.22 0.61 30.05
N GLY A 514 -15.20 1.18 29.33
CA GLY A 514 -15.14 1.42 27.88
C GLY A 514 -14.69 2.83 27.48
N PRO A 515 -14.33 3.05 26.19
CA PRO A 515 -13.83 4.34 25.70
C PRO A 515 -14.90 5.40 25.46
N GLY A 516 -16.17 5.12 25.77
CA GLY A 516 -17.25 6.09 25.64
C GLY A 516 -17.95 6.13 24.29
N LEU A 517 -17.70 5.14 23.41
CA LEU A 517 -18.36 5.04 22.10
C LEU A 517 -19.82 4.60 22.22
N THR A 518 -20.67 5.05 21.30
CA THR A 518 -22.02 4.50 21.09
C THR A 518 -21.96 3.17 20.34
N ASN A 519 -23.03 2.40 20.37
CA ASN A 519 -23.11 1.17 19.58
C ASN A 519 -23.07 1.48 18.07
N LEU A 520 -23.66 2.60 17.65
CA LEU A 520 -23.59 3.09 16.28
C LEU A 520 -22.15 3.41 15.85
N GLU A 521 -21.40 4.16 16.65
CA GLU A 521 -19.99 4.51 16.36
C GLU A 521 -19.10 3.27 16.33
N TYR A 522 -19.27 2.33 17.26
CA TYR A 522 -18.48 1.11 17.24
C TYR A 522 -18.89 0.16 16.09
N ALA A 523 -20.14 0.17 15.65
CA ALA A 523 -20.56 -0.60 14.49
C ALA A 523 -19.76 -0.19 13.23
N THR A 524 -19.56 1.09 12.96
CA THR A 524 -18.77 1.51 11.77
C THR A 524 -17.33 0.97 11.81
N LEU A 525 -16.71 0.92 13.00
CA LEU A 525 -15.40 0.30 13.21
C LEU A 525 -15.41 -1.22 13.03
N CYS A 526 -16.53 -1.87 13.36
CA CYS A 526 -16.73 -3.30 13.10
C CYS A 526 -16.77 -3.62 11.61
N GLU A 527 -17.30 -2.74 10.76
CA GLU A 527 -17.25 -2.92 9.30
C GLU A 527 -15.81 -2.91 8.79
N ILE A 528 -15.06 -1.91 9.24
CA ILE A 528 -13.65 -1.70 8.94
C ILE A 528 -12.85 -2.95 9.35
N THR A 529 -12.87 -3.30 10.63
CA THR A 529 -12.13 -4.48 11.14
C THR A 529 -12.62 -5.81 10.56
N GLY A 530 -13.88 -5.88 10.11
CA GLY A 530 -14.46 -7.05 9.47
C GLY A 530 -13.84 -7.42 8.12
N ARG A 531 -13.15 -6.49 7.46
CA ARG A 531 -12.39 -6.80 6.24
C ARG A 531 -11.17 -7.67 6.52
N CYS A 532 -10.60 -7.62 7.73
CA CYS A 532 -9.46 -8.45 8.14
C CYS A 532 -9.81 -9.24 9.42
N PRO A 533 -10.76 -10.18 9.34
CA PRO A 533 -11.45 -10.72 10.50
C PRO A 533 -10.58 -11.62 11.40
N ARG A 534 -9.49 -12.20 10.88
CA ARG A 534 -8.57 -13.04 11.66
C ARG A 534 -7.56 -12.24 12.49
N VAL A 535 -7.17 -11.06 12.03
CA VAL A 535 -6.08 -10.29 12.63
C VAL A 535 -6.61 -9.02 13.32
N ALA A 536 -7.41 -8.21 12.62
CA ALA A 536 -7.76 -6.88 13.09
C ALA A 536 -8.57 -6.88 14.40
N PRO A 537 -9.63 -7.70 14.59
CA PRO A 537 -10.36 -7.71 15.85
C PRO A 537 -9.48 -8.07 17.05
N GLU A 538 -8.54 -9.01 16.93
CA GLU A 538 -7.65 -9.37 18.04
C GLU A 538 -6.60 -8.28 18.30
N ALA A 539 -6.03 -7.68 17.25
CA ALA A 539 -5.08 -6.57 17.36
C ALA A 539 -5.65 -5.38 18.18
N LEU A 540 -6.98 -5.16 18.13
CA LEU A 540 -7.65 -4.10 18.88
C LEU A 540 -8.23 -4.56 20.23
N ASN A 541 -8.01 -5.81 20.63
CA ASN A 541 -8.66 -6.49 21.76
C ASN A 541 -10.20 -6.45 21.70
N CYS A 542 -10.71 -6.59 20.49
CA CYS A 542 -12.11 -6.50 20.13
C CYS A 542 -12.65 -7.80 19.52
N SER A 543 -11.90 -8.91 19.56
CA SER A 543 -12.33 -10.20 19.04
C SER A 543 -13.35 -10.90 19.95
N ALA A 544 -14.24 -11.68 19.35
CA ALA A 544 -15.02 -12.67 20.08
C ALA A 544 -14.15 -13.92 20.32
N PRO A 545 -14.43 -14.74 21.34
CA PRO A 545 -15.52 -14.63 22.32
C PRO A 545 -15.25 -13.63 23.46
N ASP A 546 -14.05 -13.07 23.55
CA ASP A 546 -13.61 -12.25 24.69
C ASP A 546 -14.48 -11.03 24.95
N THR A 547 -14.79 -10.26 23.91
CA THR A 547 -15.67 -9.08 24.03
C THR A 547 -17.00 -9.38 24.72
N GLY A 548 -17.66 -10.48 24.38
CA GLY A 548 -18.91 -10.89 25.04
C GLY A 548 -18.71 -11.30 26.49
N ASN A 549 -17.60 -11.95 26.81
CA ASN A 549 -17.30 -12.39 28.18
C ASN A 549 -16.85 -11.21 29.06
N MET A 550 -16.07 -10.27 28.52
CA MET A 550 -15.74 -9.00 29.16
C MET A 550 -16.99 -8.19 29.46
N GLU A 551 -17.97 -8.14 28.54
CA GLU A 551 -19.25 -7.47 28.80
C GLU A 551 -20.05 -8.15 29.93
N VAL A 552 -20.05 -9.49 30.00
CA VAL A 552 -20.65 -10.22 31.13
C VAL A 552 -20.00 -9.84 32.45
N PHE A 553 -18.67 -9.82 32.53
CA PHE A 553 -17.97 -9.42 33.75
C PHE A 553 -18.20 -7.95 34.11
N ALA A 554 -18.18 -7.05 33.12
CA ALA A 554 -18.41 -5.62 33.33
C ALA A 554 -19.82 -5.37 33.91
N LYS A 555 -20.83 -6.10 33.42
CA LYS A 555 -22.23 -5.92 33.80
C LYS A 555 -22.64 -6.68 35.07
N TYR A 556 -22.21 -7.93 35.22
CA TYR A 556 -22.71 -8.85 36.25
C TYR A 556 -21.65 -9.32 37.23
N GLY A 557 -20.37 -9.08 36.95
CA GLY A 557 -19.26 -9.56 37.77
C GLY A 557 -19.14 -8.83 39.10
N THR A 558 -18.85 -9.57 40.16
CA THR A 558 -18.44 -8.98 41.45
C THR A 558 -17.08 -8.28 41.33
N ALA A 559 -16.73 -7.43 42.29
CA ALA A 559 -15.43 -6.74 42.29
C ALA A 559 -14.24 -7.74 42.22
N ALA A 560 -14.33 -8.87 42.93
CA ALA A 560 -13.32 -9.92 42.90
C ALA A 560 -13.25 -10.62 41.52
N GLN A 561 -14.40 -10.91 40.90
CA GLN A 561 -14.45 -11.50 39.57
C GLN A 561 -13.90 -10.53 38.51
N LYS A 562 -14.23 -9.24 38.59
CA LYS A 562 -13.68 -8.21 37.70
C LYS A 562 -12.17 -8.11 37.83
N GLN A 563 -11.65 -8.08 39.05
CA GLN A 563 -10.21 -8.00 39.28
C GLN A 563 -9.47 -9.24 38.74
N LYS A 564 -10.02 -10.44 38.94
CA LYS A 564 -9.38 -11.69 38.51
C LYS A 564 -9.46 -11.93 37.00
N TYR A 565 -10.57 -11.55 36.35
CA TYR A 565 -10.84 -11.93 34.96
C TYR A 565 -10.99 -10.75 34.01
N LEU A 566 -11.78 -9.73 34.37
CA LEU A 566 -12.03 -8.59 33.47
C LEU A 566 -10.76 -7.78 33.23
N VAL A 567 -9.99 -7.48 34.28
CA VAL A 567 -8.77 -6.66 34.14
C VAL A 567 -7.74 -7.33 33.22
N PRO A 568 -7.35 -8.60 33.41
CA PRO A 568 -6.41 -9.26 32.50
C PRO A 568 -6.96 -9.40 31.06
N LEU A 569 -8.27 -9.64 30.89
CA LEU A 569 -8.89 -9.67 29.55
C LEU A 569 -8.85 -8.29 28.87
N MET A 570 -9.16 -7.21 29.60
CA MET A 570 -9.07 -5.84 29.09
C MET A 570 -7.62 -5.42 28.80
N ASN A 571 -6.65 -6.04 29.48
CA ASN A 571 -5.24 -5.91 29.18
C ASN A 571 -4.75 -6.83 28.07
N GLY A 572 -5.60 -7.69 27.48
CA GLY A 572 -5.21 -8.63 26.42
C GLY A 572 -4.15 -9.65 26.83
N GLU A 573 -3.97 -9.87 28.15
CA GLU A 573 -2.98 -10.79 28.74
C GLU A 573 -3.46 -12.25 28.71
N ILE A 574 -4.78 -12.44 28.83
CA ILE A 574 -5.45 -13.74 28.77
C ILE A 574 -6.57 -13.70 27.71
N ARG A 575 -7.01 -14.87 27.30
CA ARG A 575 -8.20 -15.10 26.46
C ARG A 575 -9.25 -15.87 27.26
N SER A 576 -10.45 -15.95 26.73
CA SER A 576 -11.60 -16.61 27.37
C SER A 576 -12.39 -17.47 26.39
N ALA A 577 -13.27 -18.30 26.93
CA ALA A 577 -14.19 -19.14 26.18
C ALA A 577 -15.58 -19.13 26.80
N PHE A 578 -16.62 -19.28 25.97
CA PHE A 578 -18.00 -19.39 26.43
C PHE A 578 -18.55 -20.79 26.12
N ALA A 579 -18.81 -21.58 27.16
CA ALA A 579 -19.14 -22.99 27.07
C ALA A 579 -20.65 -23.24 27.27
N MET A 580 -21.40 -23.22 26.16
CA MET A 580 -22.85 -23.39 26.18
C MET A 580 -23.30 -24.66 25.45
N THR A 581 -22.93 -24.77 24.18
CA THR A 581 -23.42 -25.80 23.26
C THR A 581 -22.95 -27.19 23.66
N GLU A 582 -23.86 -28.16 23.63
CA GLU A 582 -23.65 -29.56 24.02
C GLU A 582 -23.80 -30.50 22.83
N ILE A 583 -23.06 -31.60 22.84
CA ILE A 583 -23.02 -32.57 21.73
C ILE A 583 -24.29 -33.44 21.66
N ALA A 584 -24.89 -33.75 22.81
CA ALA A 584 -25.98 -34.72 22.93
C ALA A 584 -27.38 -34.11 22.76
N VAL A 585 -27.51 -32.78 22.80
CA VAL A 585 -28.80 -32.09 22.82
C VAL A 585 -28.82 -30.87 21.90
N SER A 586 -30.03 -30.56 21.40
CA SER A 586 -30.30 -29.39 20.56
C SER A 586 -30.19 -28.09 21.35
N SER A 587 -28.96 -27.65 21.57
CA SER A 587 -28.61 -26.46 22.37
C SER A 587 -29.00 -25.13 21.72
N SER A 588 -29.58 -25.19 20.51
CA SER A 588 -30.21 -24.04 19.86
C SER A 588 -31.41 -23.50 20.64
N ASP A 589 -32.00 -24.35 21.48
CA ASP A 589 -32.85 -23.94 22.58
C ASP A 589 -32.07 -24.17 23.88
N ALA A 590 -31.76 -23.09 24.59
CA ALA A 590 -30.97 -23.16 25.82
C ALA A 590 -31.68 -23.91 26.96
N THR A 591 -33.00 -24.13 26.87
CA THR A 591 -33.74 -24.95 27.86
C THR A 591 -33.33 -26.43 27.80
N ASN A 592 -32.84 -26.90 26.65
CA ASN A 592 -32.39 -28.28 26.45
C ASN A 592 -31.03 -28.61 27.07
N ILE A 593 -30.27 -27.62 27.54
CA ILE A 593 -28.94 -27.82 28.14
C ILE A 593 -29.02 -28.79 29.33
N GLU A 594 -28.14 -29.78 29.38
CA GLU A 594 -28.15 -30.84 30.41
C GLU A 594 -26.94 -30.82 31.35
N THR A 595 -25.88 -30.06 31.04
CA THR A 595 -24.70 -29.91 31.92
C THR A 595 -25.14 -29.62 33.34
N ARG A 596 -24.71 -30.46 34.28
CA ARG A 596 -25.07 -30.39 35.70
C ARG A 596 -24.10 -29.52 36.46
N ILE A 597 -24.63 -28.66 37.32
CA ILE A 597 -23.87 -27.81 38.24
C ILE A 597 -24.45 -28.05 39.64
N ASP A 598 -23.93 -29.05 40.33
CA ASP A 598 -24.47 -29.47 41.63
C ASP A 598 -23.73 -28.73 42.75
N ARG A 599 -24.47 -28.07 43.65
CA ARG A 599 -23.90 -27.40 44.81
C ARG A 599 -23.62 -28.41 45.92
N VAL A 600 -22.35 -28.48 46.34
CA VAL A 600 -21.90 -29.32 47.45
C VAL A 600 -21.19 -28.43 48.47
N GLY A 601 -21.93 -27.99 49.49
CA GLY A 601 -21.44 -27.05 50.50
C GLY A 601 -21.11 -25.68 49.93
N ASP A 602 -19.85 -25.29 50.05
CA ASP A 602 -19.25 -24.04 49.57
C ASP A 602 -18.64 -24.15 48.16
N HIS A 603 -18.88 -25.25 47.44
CA HIS A 603 -18.40 -25.48 46.08
C HIS A 603 -19.52 -25.95 45.13
N TYR A 604 -19.31 -25.76 43.84
CA TYR A 604 -20.04 -26.42 42.75
C TYR A 604 -19.21 -27.55 42.16
N ILE A 605 -19.88 -28.65 41.76
CA ILE A 605 -19.32 -29.73 40.96
C ILE A 605 -19.99 -29.69 39.58
N ILE A 606 -19.19 -29.57 38.53
CA ILE A 606 -19.66 -29.39 37.16
C ILE A 606 -19.37 -30.65 36.35
N ASN A 607 -20.41 -31.18 35.71
CA ASN A 607 -20.34 -32.34 34.81
C ASN A 607 -21.08 -32.04 33.50
N GLY A 608 -20.36 -32.09 32.37
CA GLY A 608 -20.96 -31.81 31.06
C GLY A 608 -20.01 -32.03 29.88
N HIS A 609 -20.60 -32.22 28.69
CA HIS A 609 -19.86 -32.42 27.45
C HIS A 609 -20.27 -31.36 26.43
N LYS A 610 -19.35 -30.41 26.20
CA LYS A 610 -19.55 -29.24 25.36
C LYS A 610 -18.82 -29.38 24.02
N TRP A 611 -19.32 -28.70 22.99
CA TRP A 611 -18.68 -28.63 21.67
C TRP A 611 -18.93 -27.28 21.00
N TRP A 612 -18.13 -26.93 20.00
CA TRP A 612 -18.12 -25.60 19.38
C TRP A 612 -17.70 -24.46 20.31
N ILE A 613 -16.82 -24.75 21.27
CA ILE A 613 -16.36 -23.76 22.25
C ILE A 613 -15.21 -22.94 21.64
N SER A 614 -15.57 -21.77 21.10
CA SER A 614 -14.62 -20.79 20.56
C SER A 614 -13.62 -20.33 21.62
N GLY A 615 -12.37 -20.14 21.22
CA GLY A 615 -11.32 -19.62 22.09
C GLY A 615 -10.64 -20.69 22.96
N ALA A 616 -11.18 -21.90 23.01
CA ALA A 616 -10.67 -22.95 23.89
C ALA A 616 -9.33 -23.56 23.44
N GLY A 617 -8.97 -23.41 22.16
CA GLY A 617 -7.70 -23.89 21.62
C GLY A 617 -6.53 -22.95 21.90
N ASP A 618 -6.79 -21.66 22.19
CA ASP A 618 -5.73 -20.68 22.41
C ASP A 618 -4.97 -20.98 23.71
N PRO A 619 -3.63 -21.05 23.72
CA PRO A 619 -2.85 -21.31 24.93
C PRO A 619 -3.02 -20.24 26.03
N ARG A 620 -3.46 -19.03 25.66
CA ARG A 620 -3.79 -17.93 26.56
C ARG A 620 -5.21 -18.02 27.11
N CYS A 621 -6.04 -18.97 26.67
CA CYS A 621 -7.38 -19.17 27.23
C CYS A 621 -7.29 -19.62 28.70
N LYS A 622 -7.63 -18.73 29.63
CA LYS A 622 -7.52 -18.99 31.07
C LYS A 622 -8.85 -19.15 31.78
N VAL A 623 -9.96 -18.82 31.13
CA VAL A 623 -11.28 -18.83 31.77
C VAL A 623 -12.39 -19.27 30.82
N PHE A 624 -13.23 -20.17 31.32
CA PHE A 624 -14.49 -20.59 30.70
C PHE A 624 -15.67 -19.99 31.47
N LEU A 625 -16.63 -19.44 30.74
CA LEU A 625 -17.98 -19.20 31.27
C LEU A 625 -18.87 -20.37 30.86
N VAL A 626 -19.19 -21.23 31.83
CA VAL A 626 -19.91 -22.50 31.59
C VAL A 626 -21.38 -22.32 31.93
N MET A 627 -22.25 -22.63 30.97
CA MET A 627 -23.69 -22.71 31.21
C MET A 627 -24.11 -24.14 31.55
N GLY A 628 -24.88 -24.28 32.63
CA GLY A 628 -25.46 -25.56 33.05
C GLY A 628 -26.60 -25.37 34.04
N LYS A 629 -27.31 -26.46 34.34
CA LYS A 629 -28.44 -26.52 35.26
C LYS A 629 -27.95 -26.56 36.71
N THR A 630 -28.26 -25.51 37.47
CA THR A 630 -28.11 -25.49 38.94
C THR A 630 -29.37 -25.96 39.66
N ASP A 631 -30.53 -25.80 39.01
CA ASP A 631 -31.83 -26.24 39.53
C ASP A 631 -32.63 -26.92 38.41
N PRO A 632 -32.33 -28.18 38.06
CA PRO A 632 -32.99 -28.90 36.98
C PRO A 632 -34.48 -29.18 37.25
N GLY A 633 -34.93 -29.06 38.49
CA GLY A 633 -36.32 -29.31 38.90
C GLY A 633 -37.19 -28.07 38.94
N ASN A 634 -36.66 -26.88 38.63
CA ASN A 634 -37.43 -25.63 38.70
C ASN A 634 -38.64 -25.66 37.75
N GLU A 635 -39.81 -25.22 38.24
CA GLU A 635 -41.04 -25.12 37.45
C GLU A 635 -40.87 -24.21 36.22
N SER A 636 -40.02 -23.19 36.31
CA SER A 636 -39.67 -22.33 35.19
C SER A 636 -38.40 -22.84 34.51
N ALA A 637 -38.54 -23.35 33.28
CA ALA A 637 -37.41 -23.77 32.45
C ALA A 637 -36.36 -22.64 32.23
N TYR A 638 -36.78 -21.38 32.35
CA TYR A 638 -35.92 -20.19 32.22
C TYR A 638 -35.11 -19.86 33.49
N LYS A 639 -35.36 -20.56 34.60
CA LYS A 639 -34.65 -20.41 35.88
C LYS A 639 -33.82 -21.63 36.27
N GLN A 640 -33.72 -22.63 35.38
CA GLN A 640 -32.98 -23.86 35.69
C GLN A 640 -31.46 -23.69 35.54
N GLN A 641 -31.02 -22.83 34.61
CA GLN A 641 -29.63 -22.67 34.22
C GLN A 641 -28.96 -21.46 34.88
N SER A 642 -27.66 -21.59 35.10
CA SER A 642 -26.75 -20.56 35.60
C SER A 642 -25.48 -20.48 34.75
N ILE A 643 -24.73 -19.39 34.91
CA ILE A 643 -23.37 -19.26 34.35
C ILE A 643 -22.36 -19.33 35.49
N VAL A 644 -21.42 -20.27 35.41
CA VAL A 644 -20.34 -20.45 36.39
C VAL A 644 -18.99 -20.26 35.72
N ILE A 645 -18.11 -19.53 36.41
CA ILE A 645 -16.74 -19.28 35.99
C ILE A 645 -15.89 -20.51 36.31
N VAL A 646 -15.14 -21.01 35.34
CA VAL A 646 -14.22 -22.14 35.50
C VAL A 646 -12.85 -21.73 34.98
N ASP A 647 -11.83 -21.81 35.84
CA ASP A 647 -10.44 -21.59 35.41
C ASP A 647 -10.02 -22.74 34.49
N ALA A 648 -9.35 -22.43 33.38
CA ALA A 648 -9.01 -23.43 32.36
C ALA A 648 -8.11 -24.57 32.89
N GLY A 649 -7.30 -24.30 33.91
CA GLY A 649 -6.44 -25.28 34.58
C GLY A 649 -7.11 -26.06 35.71
N THR A 650 -8.41 -25.91 35.93
CA THR A 650 -9.12 -26.65 36.99
C THR A 650 -9.11 -28.15 36.68
N PRO A 651 -8.73 -29.04 37.63
CA PRO A 651 -8.79 -30.48 37.40
C PRO A 651 -10.18 -30.92 36.93
N GLY A 652 -10.21 -31.75 35.88
CA GLY A 652 -11.43 -32.23 35.25
C GLY A 652 -11.89 -31.46 34.01
N VAL A 653 -11.23 -30.33 33.67
CA VAL A 653 -11.43 -29.65 32.39
C VAL A 653 -10.53 -30.30 31.33
N GLU A 654 -11.13 -30.82 30.27
CA GLU A 654 -10.42 -31.48 29.17
C GLU A 654 -10.83 -30.87 27.82
N VAL A 655 -9.88 -30.27 27.10
CA VAL A 655 -10.06 -29.90 25.69
C VAL A 655 -9.78 -31.14 24.85
N VAL A 656 -10.83 -31.80 24.38
CA VAL A 656 -10.77 -33.13 23.74
C VAL A 656 -10.13 -33.03 22.35
N ARG A 657 -10.62 -32.11 21.52
CA ARG A 657 -10.11 -31.86 20.16
C ARG A 657 -10.62 -30.54 19.59
N PRO A 658 -9.88 -29.95 18.63
CA PRO A 658 -10.42 -28.91 17.77
C PRO A 658 -11.45 -29.47 16.78
N MET A 659 -12.39 -28.61 16.37
CA MET A 659 -13.44 -28.89 15.39
C MET A 659 -13.03 -28.37 14.02
N THR A 660 -13.45 -29.06 12.96
CA THR A 660 -13.25 -28.63 11.58
C THR A 660 -14.55 -28.14 10.95
N VAL A 661 -14.48 -27.06 10.18
CA VAL A 661 -15.56 -26.49 9.37
C VAL A 661 -15.19 -26.66 7.90
N PHE A 662 -16.01 -27.42 7.15
CA PHE A 662 -15.73 -27.78 5.75
C PHE A 662 -14.33 -28.39 5.49
N GLY A 663 -13.79 -29.14 6.46
CA GLY A 663 -12.50 -29.82 6.34
C GLY A 663 -11.29 -29.02 6.85
N TYR A 664 -11.53 -27.84 7.41
CA TYR A 664 -10.48 -26.93 7.86
C TYR A 664 -10.73 -26.46 9.29
N ASP A 665 -9.70 -25.98 9.97
CA ASP A 665 -9.81 -25.44 11.33
C ASP A 665 -9.28 -24.00 11.41
N ASP A 666 -9.31 -23.44 12.63
CA ASP A 666 -9.00 -22.06 12.98
C ASP A 666 -7.96 -21.94 14.10
N ALA A 667 -6.91 -22.77 14.06
CA ALA A 667 -5.78 -22.61 14.98
C ALA A 667 -5.18 -21.18 14.92
N PRO A 668 -4.66 -20.64 16.05
CA PRO A 668 -4.53 -21.28 17.37
C PRO A 668 -5.80 -21.18 18.22
N GLU A 669 -6.73 -20.28 17.91
CA GLU A 669 -7.88 -19.98 18.77
C GLU A 669 -8.88 -21.15 18.81
N GLY A 670 -9.33 -21.50 17.62
CA GLY A 670 -10.37 -22.43 17.25
C GLY A 670 -11.60 -22.72 18.09
N HIS A 671 -12.41 -23.63 17.55
CA HIS A 671 -13.57 -24.22 18.23
C HIS A 671 -13.22 -25.59 18.76
N CYS A 672 -13.42 -25.83 20.05
CA CYS A 672 -13.10 -27.14 20.62
C CYS A 672 -14.32 -27.89 21.17
N GLU A 673 -14.17 -29.21 21.18
CA GLU A 673 -14.89 -30.12 22.06
C GLU A 673 -14.26 -30.07 23.46
N VAL A 674 -15.05 -29.84 24.50
CA VAL A 674 -14.56 -29.65 25.88
C VAL A 674 -15.42 -30.46 26.84
N LYS A 675 -14.77 -31.28 27.68
CA LYS A 675 -15.43 -32.06 28.74
C LYS A 675 -15.13 -31.45 30.11
N PHE A 676 -16.14 -31.43 30.95
CA PHE A 676 -16.06 -31.08 32.35
C PHE A 676 -16.43 -32.33 33.15
N THR A 677 -15.48 -32.91 33.87
CA THR A 677 -15.66 -34.13 34.67
C THR A 677 -15.31 -33.84 36.11
N ASN A 678 -16.33 -33.77 36.98
CA ASN A 678 -16.21 -33.47 38.40
C ASN A 678 -15.40 -32.19 38.69
N VAL A 679 -15.57 -31.17 37.85
CA VAL A 679 -14.85 -29.91 37.97
C VAL A 679 -15.35 -29.16 39.20
N LYS A 680 -14.47 -28.93 40.17
CA LYS A 680 -14.79 -28.32 41.46
C LYS A 680 -14.40 -26.84 41.48
N VAL A 681 -15.36 -25.95 41.72
CA VAL A 681 -15.14 -24.50 41.83
C VAL A 681 -15.88 -23.92 43.03
N PRO A 682 -15.41 -22.83 43.66
CA PRO A 682 -16.11 -22.24 44.81
C PRO A 682 -17.44 -21.59 44.41
N VAL A 683 -18.39 -21.49 45.34
CA VAL A 683 -19.71 -20.87 45.05
C VAL A 683 -19.64 -19.41 44.60
N SER A 684 -18.54 -18.71 44.94
CA SER A 684 -18.25 -17.36 44.46
C SER A 684 -18.02 -17.25 42.95
N ASN A 685 -17.87 -18.38 42.24
CA ASN A 685 -17.68 -18.40 40.80
C ASN A 685 -18.99 -18.26 40.00
N ILE A 686 -20.15 -18.24 40.66
CA ILE A 686 -21.41 -18.00 39.97
C ILE A 686 -21.55 -16.52 39.55
N ILE A 687 -22.07 -16.29 38.35
CA ILE A 687 -22.33 -14.94 37.83
C ILE A 687 -23.80 -14.60 38.07
N ALA A 688 -24.06 -13.40 38.61
CA ALA A 688 -25.38 -12.86 38.94
C ALA A 688 -26.22 -13.64 39.98
N GLY A 689 -26.02 -14.95 40.12
CA GLY A 689 -26.74 -15.84 41.06
C GLY A 689 -27.31 -17.09 40.39
N GLU A 690 -27.73 -18.05 41.21
CA GLU A 690 -28.37 -19.30 40.74
C GLU A 690 -29.68 -19.00 39.98
N GLY A 691 -29.92 -19.72 38.88
CA GLY A 691 -31.10 -19.61 38.04
C GLY A 691 -31.16 -18.36 37.14
N ARG A 692 -30.09 -17.56 37.08
CA ARG A 692 -30.03 -16.31 36.28
C ARG A 692 -29.30 -16.47 34.95
N GLY A 693 -29.08 -17.69 34.47
CA GLY A 693 -28.33 -17.96 33.24
C GLY A 693 -28.91 -17.27 32.00
N PHE A 694 -30.24 -17.28 31.85
CA PHE A 694 -30.91 -16.61 30.73
C PHE A 694 -30.72 -15.10 30.74
N GLU A 695 -30.76 -14.47 31.91
CA GLU A 695 -30.54 -13.03 32.04
C GLU A 695 -29.12 -12.65 31.59
N VAL A 696 -28.12 -13.38 32.06
CA VAL A 696 -26.71 -13.16 31.72
C VAL A 696 -26.48 -13.31 30.22
N ILE A 697 -27.06 -14.34 29.60
CA ILE A 697 -26.92 -14.58 28.16
C ILE A 697 -27.62 -13.52 27.32
N GLN A 698 -28.81 -13.05 27.71
CA GLN A 698 -29.46 -11.94 27.00
C GLN A 698 -28.66 -10.65 27.11
N GLY A 699 -28.04 -10.40 28.27
CA GLY A 699 -27.08 -9.32 28.46
C GLY A 699 -25.88 -9.42 27.52
N ARG A 700 -25.26 -10.61 27.44
CA ARG A 700 -24.11 -10.91 26.57
C ARG A 700 -24.42 -10.74 25.08
N LEU A 701 -25.62 -11.13 24.66
CA LEU A 701 -25.96 -11.24 23.24
C LEU A 701 -26.64 -9.99 22.66
N GLY A 702 -27.08 -9.01 23.45
CA GLY A 702 -27.85 -7.87 22.96
C GLY A 702 -27.10 -7.03 21.92
N PRO A 703 -26.10 -6.23 22.31
CA PRO A 703 -25.32 -5.39 21.41
C PRO A 703 -24.33 -6.16 20.53
N GLY A 704 -23.73 -7.25 21.02
CA GLY A 704 -22.76 -8.03 20.25
C GLY A 704 -23.29 -8.50 18.87
N ARG A 705 -24.59 -8.75 18.74
CA ARG A 705 -25.23 -9.19 17.48
C ARG A 705 -25.04 -8.21 16.33
N ILE A 706 -25.17 -6.90 16.57
CA ILE A 706 -25.01 -5.90 15.51
C ILE A 706 -23.54 -5.70 15.12
N HIS A 707 -22.62 -5.83 16.07
CA HIS A 707 -21.18 -5.75 15.81
C HIS A 707 -20.70 -6.91 14.93
N HIS A 708 -21.19 -8.12 15.22
CA HIS A 708 -20.96 -9.30 14.39
C HIS A 708 -21.58 -9.15 12.99
N CYS A 709 -22.79 -8.64 12.87
CA CYS A 709 -23.39 -8.34 11.58
C CYS A 709 -22.53 -7.34 10.78
N MET A 710 -22.02 -6.31 11.45
CA MET A 710 -21.23 -5.31 10.75
C MET A 710 -19.85 -5.82 10.32
N ARG A 711 -19.23 -6.72 11.10
CA ARG A 711 -18.02 -7.44 10.64
C ARG A 711 -18.29 -8.31 9.42
N ALA A 712 -19.43 -9.01 9.40
CA ALA A 712 -19.85 -9.79 8.24
C ALA A 712 -20.09 -8.91 7.00
N ILE A 713 -20.56 -7.67 7.17
CA ILE A 713 -20.62 -6.68 6.08
C ILE A 713 -19.20 -6.30 5.61
N GLY A 714 -18.25 -6.09 6.53
CA GLY A 714 -16.84 -5.89 6.19
C GLY A 714 -16.25 -7.04 5.37
N MET A 715 -16.55 -8.28 5.75
CA MET A 715 -16.18 -9.47 4.98
C MET A 715 -16.81 -9.45 3.58
N ALA A 716 -18.07 -9.04 3.46
CA ALA A 716 -18.76 -8.92 2.17
C ALA A 716 -18.15 -7.83 1.27
N GLU A 717 -17.74 -6.70 1.84
CA GLU A 717 -17.04 -5.64 1.10
C GLU A 717 -15.70 -6.12 0.55
N ARG A 718 -14.87 -6.76 1.39
CA ARG A 718 -13.65 -7.40 0.91
C ARG A 718 -13.95 -8.48 -0.13
N THR A 719 -15.08 -9.16 0.05
CA THR A 719 -15.50 -10.19 -0.89
C THR A 719 -15.74 -9.61 -2.28
N LEU A 720 -16.48 -8.50 -2.32
CA LEU A 720 -16.78 -7.78 -3.54
C LEU A 720 -15.53 -7.20 -4.19
N ASP A 721 -14.59 -6.64 -3.42
CA ASP A 721 -13.35 -6.07 -3.95
C ASP A 721 -12.48 -7.11 -4.67
N LEU A 722 -12.30 -8.29 -4.06
CA LEU A 722 -11.56 -9.39 -4.68
C LEU A 722 -12.29 -9.94 -5.90
N MET A 723 -13.62 -10.02 -5.87
CA MET A 723 -14.42 -10.39 -7.03
C MET A 723 -14.22 -9.38 -8.17
N ILE A 724 -14.29 -8.07 -7.90
CA ILE A 724 -14.08 -7.01 -8.89
C ILE A 724 -12.68 -7.13 -9.50
N ALA A 725 -11.63 -7.23 -8.67
CA ALA A 725 -10.26 -7.40 -9.13
C ALA A 725 -10.11 -8.63 -10.04
N ARG A 726 -10.78 -9.74 -9.69
CA ARG A 726 -10.78 -10.96 -10.49
C ARG A 726 -11.49 -10.79 -11.83
N VAL A 727 -12.68 -10.20 -11.84
CA VAL A 727 -13.50 -10.14 -13.07
C VAL A 727 -13.02 -9.07 -14.05
N THR A 728 -12.25 -8.10 -13.55
CA THR A 728 -11.62 -7.04 -14.36
C THR A 728 -10.19 -7.37 -14.81
N ASP A 729 -9.59 -8.45 -14.30
CA ASP A 729 -8.25 -8.90 -14.70
C ASP A 729 -8.19 -9.18 -16.23
N PRO A 730 -7.38 -8.44 -17.00
CA PRO A 730 -7.27 -8.61 -18.45
C PRO A 730 -6.80 -10.00 -18.89
N SER A 731 -6.12 -10.74 -18.00
CA SER A 731 -5.66 -12.11 -18.24
C SER A 731 -6.77 -13.16 -18.07
N ARG A 732 -7.90 -12.79 -17.43
CA ARG A 732 -9.03 -13.69 -17.17
C ARG A 732 -10.13 -13.45 -18.19
N ARG A 733 -10.11 -14.25 -19.25
CA ARG A 733 -11.04 -14.14 -20.37
C ARG A 733 -11.80 -15.44 -20.60
N THR A 734 -13.08 -15.30 -20.91
CA THR A 734 -13.94 -16.37 -21.42
C THR A 734 -14.70 -15.86 -22.63
N PHE A 735 -14.86 -16.69 -23.65
CA PHE A 735 -15.54 -16.31 -24.90
C PHE A 735 -15.01 -14.99 -25.52
N GLY A 736 -13.70 -14.74 -25.43
CA GLY A 736 -13.04 -13.56 -26.02
C GLY A 736 -13.11 -12.26 -25.20
N HIS A 737 -13.87 -12.23 -24.10
CA HIS A 737 -14.06 -11.06 -23.27
C HIS A 737 -13.55 -11.29 -21.84
N ILE A 738 -13.22 -10.22 -21.13
CA ILE A 738 -12.99 -10.28 -19.68
C ILE A 738 -14.29 -10.63 -18.96
N LEU A 739 -14.19 -11.23 -17.78
CA LEU A 739 -15.38 -11.74 -17.06
C LEU A 739 -16.41 -10.63 -16.78
N ALA A 740 -15.96 -9.41 -16.46
CA ALA A 740 -16.80 -8.26 -16.18
C ALA A 740 -17.72 -7.84 -17.36
N ARG A 741 -17.41 -8.25 -18.60
CA ARG A 741 -18.23 -7.95 -19.78
C ARG A 741 -19.37 -8.94 -19.99
N HIS A 742 -19.41 -10.04 -19.25
CA HIS A 742 -20.56 -10.93 -19.26
C HIS A 742 -21.68 -10.34 -18.41
N GLY A 743 -22.86 -10.17 -19.00
CA GLY A 743 -23.98 -9.46 -18.36
C GLY A 743 -24.41 -10.05 -17.00
N THR A 744 -24.27 -11.37 -16.81
CA THR A 744 -24.56 -12.04 -15.54
C THR A 744 -23.59 -11.61 -14.44
N ILE A 745 -22.28 -11.58 -14.73
CA ILE A 745 -21.25 -11.15 -13.77
C ILE A 745 -21.44 -9.69 -13.37
N ALA A 746 -21.71 -8.81 -14.34
CA ALA A 746 -21.98 -7.40 -14.04
C ALA A 746 -23.24 -7.22 -13.16
N ALA A 747 -24.31 -7.99 -13.45
CA ALA A 747 -25.53 -7.98 -12.66
C ALA A 747 -25.30 -8.50 -11.23
N ASP A 748 -24.48 -9.54 -11.07
CA ASP A 748 -24.13 -10.13 -9.76
C ASP A 748 -23.36 -9.13 -8.89
N VAL A 749 -22.35 -8.45 -9.46
CA VAL A 749 -21.60 -7.38 -8.79
C VAL A 749 -22.55 -6.26 -8.33
N ALA A 750 -23.46 -5.81 -9.20
CA ALA A 750 -24.45 -4.80 -8.86
C ALA A 750 -25.40 -5.27 -7.73
N LYS A 751 -25.86 -6.52 -7.79
CA LYS A 751 -26.77 -7.10 -6.80
C LYS A 751 -26.12 -7.22 -5.42
N ILE A 752 -24.86 -7.67 -5.37
CA ILE A 752 -24.09 -7.74 -4.12
C ILE A 752 -23.95 -6.35 -3.51
N ARG A 753 -23.56 -5.34 -4.31
CA ARG A 753 -23.42 -3.95 -3.84
C ARG A 753 -24.73 -3.40 -3.25
N ILE A 754 -25.86 -3.66 -3.90
CA ILE A 754 -27.18 -3.26 -3.38
C ILE A 754 -27.48 -3.92 -2.04
N GLU A 755 -27.26 -5.23 -1.93
CA GLU A 755 -27.56 -5.99 -0.71
C GLU A 755 -26.65 -5.62 0.46
N ILE A 756 -25.35 -5.38 0.19
CA ILE A 756 -24.41 -4.87 1.19
C ILE A 756 -24.90 -3.53 1.74
N ASN A 757 -25.25 -2.58 0.86
CA ASN A 757 -25.71 -1.25 1.27
C ASN A 757 -27.02 -1.32 2.08
N ALA A 758 -27.96 -2.16 1.66
CA ALA A 758 -29.22 -2.36 2.37
C ALA A 758 -29.00 -3.01 3.75
N ALA A 759 -28.12 -4.01 3.83
CA ALA A 759 -27.75 -4.66 5.08
C ALA A 759 -27.05 -3.68 6.04
N ARG A 760 -26.14 -2.83 5.54
CA ARG A 760 -25.48 -1.78 6.32
C ARG A 760 -26.47 -0.82 6.93
N LEU A 761 -27.40 -0.27 6.14
CA LEU A 761 -28.42 0.66 6.64
C LEU A 761 -29.29 0.02 7.73
N LEU A 762 -29.65 -1.25 7.57
CA LEU A 762 -30.41 -1.99 8.58
C LEU A 762 -29.64 -2.15 9.89
N VAL A 763 -28.35 -2.51 9.83
CA VAL A 763 -27.50 -2.67 11.03
C VAL A 763 -27.26 -1.33 11.72
N LEU A 764 -26.97 -0.26 10.97
CA LEU A 764 -26.81 1.08 11.53
C LEU A 764 -28.09 1.59 12.18
N SER A 765 -29.25 1.37 11.54
CA SER A 765 -30.56 1.70 12.12
C SER A 765 -30.81 0.94 13.43
N ALA A 766 -30.50 -0.35 13.46
CA ALA A 766 -30.60 -1.15 14.69
C ALA A 766 -29.65 -0.62 15.80
N ALA A 767 -28.42 -0.25 15.46
CA ALA A 767 -27.44 0.29 16.40
C ALA A 767 -27.87 1.63 17.01
N ASP A 768 -28.30 2.58 16.18
CA ASP A 768 -28.87 3.86 16.62
C ASP A 768 -30.08 3.66 17.54
N LYS A 769 -30.94 2.69 17.23
CA LYS A 769 -32.08 2.35 18.07
C LYS A 769 -31.67 1.75 19.41
N ILE A 770 -30.64 0.89 19.45
CA ILE A 770 -30.08 0.38 20.72
C ILE A 770 -29.58 1.54 21.57
N ASP A 771 -28.89 2.52 20.97
CA ASP A 771 -28.38 3.68 21.72
C ASP A 771 -29.48 4.57 22.30
N LYS A 772 -30.67 4.60 21.67
CA LYS A 772 -31.83 5.39 22.11
C LYS A 772 -32.73 4.67 23.10
N VAL A 773 -33.05 3.40 22.86
CA VAL A 773 -34.08 2.65 23.59
C VAL A 773 -33.61 1.29 24.13
N ASN A 774 -32.29 1.06 24.19
CA ASN A 774 -31.63 -0.18 24.60
C ASN A 774 -31.91 -1.41 23.71
N ALA A 775 -31.17 -2.49 23.94
CA ALA A 775 -31.26 -3.71 23.13
C ALA A 775 -32.65 -4.37 23.16
N LYS A 776 -33.40 -4.24 24.26
CA LYS A 776 -34.76 -4.78 24.37
C LYS A 776 -35.74 -3.99 23.48
N GLY A 777 -35.56 -2.69 23.35
CA GLY A 777 -36.37 -1.84 22.45
C GLY A 777 -36.07 -2.02 20.96
N ALA A 778 -34.94 -2.62 20.60
CA ALA A 778 -34.48 -2.83 19.23
C ALA A 778 -34.56 -4.30 18.76
N LEU A 779 -35.22 -5.19 19.52
CA LEU A 779 -35.22 -6.64 19.25
C LEU A 779 -35.62 -7.02 17.81
N ARG A 780 -36.64 -6.34 17.25
CA ARG A 780 -37.10 -6.60 15.88
C ARG A 780 -36.02 -6.26 14.86
N ASP A 781 -35.37 -5.11 14.99
CA ASP A 781 -34.34 -4.64 14.07
C ASP A 781 -33.08 -5.50 14.14
N ILE A 782 -32.69 -5.89 15.37
CA ILE A 782 -31.59 -6.84 15.61
C ILE A 782 -31.91 -8.20 14.95
N ALA A 783 -33.14 -8.69 15.07
CA ALA A 783 -33.55 -9.95 14.45
C ALA A 783 -33.56 -9.87 12.91
N MET A 784 -34.02 -8.76 12.33
CA MET A 784 -33.98 -8.54 10.87
C MET A 784 -32.54 -8.53 10.36
N ALA A 785 -31.64 -7.78 11.00
CA ALA A 785 -30.22 -7.72 10.65
C ALA A 785 -29.58 -9.12 10.66
N LYS A 786 -29.89 -9.91 11.69
CA LYS A 786 -29.40 -11.28 11.88
C LYS A 786 -29.83 -12.25 10.78
N VAL A 787 -30.96 -12.01 10.12
CA VAL A 787 -31.40 -12.84 9.00
C VAL A 787 -30.79 -12.35 7.69
N MET A 788 -30.83 -11.04 7.45
CA MET A 788 -30.43 -10.46 6.17
C MET A 788 -28.92 -10.55 5.93
N VAL A 789 -28.10 -10.19 6.92
CA VAL A 789 -26.65 -10.05 6.76
C VAL A 789 -25.96 -11.37 6.41
N PRO A 790 -26.23 -12.50 7.07
CA PRO A 790 -25.58 -13.76 6.73
C PRO A 790 -26.03 -14.31 5.39
N ASN A 791 -27.29 -14.09 5.00
CA ASN A 791 -27.79 -14.49 3.69
C ASN A 791 -27.09 -13.67 2.59
N MET A 792 -26.92 -12.37 2.81
CA MET A 792 -26.17 -11.48 1.92
C MET A 792 -24.71 -11.93 1.81
N LEU A 793 -24.03 -12.19 2.94
CA LEU A 793 -22.62 -12.60 2.93
C LEU A 793 -22.43 -13.96 2.25
N GLN A 794 -23.27 -14.96 2.56
CA GLN A 794 -23.24 -16.27 1.91
C GLN A 794 -23.32 -16.13 0.39
N LYS A 795 -24.25 -15.29 -0.08
CA LYS A 795 -24.44 -15.05 -1.50
C LYS A 795 -23.28 -14.30 -2.15
N ALA A 796 -22.73 -13.30 -1.47
CA ALA A 796 -21.55 -12.58 -1.95
C ALA A 796 -20.36 -13.53 -2.13
N ILE A 797 -20.13 -14.41 -1.14
CA ILE A 797 -19.06 -15.42 -1.18
C ILE A 797 -19.31 -16.44 -2.28
N ASP A 798 -20.53 -16.98 -2.40
CA ASP A 798 -20.88 -17.96 -3.43
C ASP A 798 -20.64 -17.42 -4.85
N LEU A 799 -21.08 -16.19 -5.13
CA LEU A 799 -20.87 -15.54 -6.42
C LEU A 799 -19.39 -15.24 -6.68
N ALA A 800 -18.64 -14.85 -5.65
CA ALA A 800 -17.19 -14.67 -5.76
C ALA A 800 -16.48 -15.99 -6.09
N ILE A 801 -16.83 -17.10 -5.44
CA ILE A 801 -16.26 -18.43 -5.75
C ILE A 801 -16.48 -18.77 -7.23
N GLN A 802 -17.70 -18.57 -7.71
CA GLN A 802 -18.04 -18.83 -9.12
C GLN A 802 -17.19 -17.96 -10.07
N ALA A 803 -16.96 -16.68 -9.75
CA ALA A 803 -16.09 -15.80 -10.53
C ALA A 803 -14.60 -16.23 -10.52
N PHE A 804 -14.15 -16.89 -9.45
CA PHE A 804 -12.80 -17.45 -9.36
C PHE A 804 -12.67 -18.85 -9.97
N GLY A 805 -13.78 -19.57 -10.19
CA GLY A 805 -13.80 -20.94 -10.68
C GLY A 805 -13.18 -21.91 -9.66
N ALA A 806 -12.45 -22.93 -10.12
CA ALA A 806 -11.82 -23.92 -9.24
C ALA A 806 -10.84 -23.31 -8.21
N ALA A 807 -10.22 -22.17 -8.52
CA ALA A 807 -9.37 -21.46 -7.56
C ALA A 807 -10.18 -20.93 -6.36
N GLY A 808 -11.47 -20.62 -6.55
CA GLY A 808 -12.34 -20.11 -5.49
C GLY A 808 -12.59 -21.09 -4.34
N VAL A 809 -12.28 -22.37 -4.54
CA VAL A 809 -12.39 -23.43 -3.52
C VAL A 809 -11.03 -24.01 -3.09
N SER A 810 -9.92 -23.43 -3.56
CA SER A 810 -8.56 -23.88 -3.21
C SER A 810 -7.93 -23.02 -2.10
N GLN A 811 -6.84 -23.52 -1.53
CA GLN A 811 -6.00 -22.81 -0.55
C GLN A 811 -5.30 -21.57 -1.13
N ASP A 812 -5.36 -21.36 -2.45
CA ASP A 812 -4.69 -20.25 -3.13
C ASP A 812 -5.55 -18.98 -3.17
N THR A 813 -6.73 -19.02 -2.53
CA THR A 813 -7.61 -17.85 -2.39
C THR A 813 -7.99 -17.61 -0.92
N LEU A 814 -8.15 -16.33 -0.58
CA LEU A 814 -8.47 -15.86 0.77
C LEU A 814 -9.87 -16.30 1.25
N TRP A 815 -10.71 -16.83 0.35
CA TRP A 815 -12.03 -17.36 0.68
C TRP A 815 -11.95 -18.52 1.66
N HIS A 816 -10.80 -19.19 1.73
CA HIS A 816 -10.58 -20.22 2.71
C HIS A 816 -10.84 -19.74 4.15
N GLY A 817 -10.28 -18.59 4.55
CA GLY A 817 -10.52 -17.98 5.87
C GLY A 817 -11.92 -17.36 6.00
N SER A 818 -12.44 -16.73 4.94
CA SER A 818 -13.78 -16.12 4.93
C SER A 818 -14.91 -17.16 4.99
N MET A 819 -14.76 -18.32 4.34
CA MET A 819 -15.71 -19.44 4.38
C MET A 819 -15.63 -20.20 5.71
N LEU A 820 -14.45 -20.26 6.33
CA LEU A 820 -14.29 -20.80 7.67
C LEU A 820 -15.05 -19.93 8.68
N LEU A 821 -14.82 -18.62 8.65
CA LEU A 821 -15.54 -17.65 9.46
C LEU A 821 -17.03 -17.62 9.10
N LEU A 822 -17.41 -17.74 7.84
CA LEU A 822 -18.81 -17.87 7.43
C LEU A 822 -19.45 -19.13 8.02
N GLY A 823 -18.79 -20.29 7.95
CA GLY A 823 -19.28 -21.54 8.52
C GLY A 823 -19.42 -21.47 10.04
N VAL A 824 -18.47 -20.81 10.71
CA VAL A 824 -18.50 -20.49 12.14
C VAL A 824 -19.66 -19.53 12.50
N PHE A 825 -19.85 -18.47 11.71
CA PHE A 825 -20.95 -17.52 11.88
C PHE A 825 -22.31 -18.19 11.61
N VAL A 826 -22.41 -19.02 10.58
CA VAL A 826 -23.62 -19.80 10.26
C VAL A 826 -23.91 -20.83 11.35
N LEU A 827 -22.90 -21.48 11.95
CA LEU A 827 -23.05 -22.36 13.12
C LEU A 827 -23.51 -21.59 14.36
N GLN A 828 -22.90 -20.44 14.68
CA GLN A 828 -23.35 -19.55 15.75
C GLN A 828 -24.79 -19.02 15.53
N MET A 829 -25.24 -18.94 14.27
CA MET A 829 -26.56 -18.43 13.91
C MET A 829 -27.63 -19.50 13.75
N ALA A 830 -27.27 -20.72 13.34
CA ALA A 830 -28.15 -21.90 13.30
C ALA A 830 -28.60 -22.30 14.71
N LEU A 831 -27.70 -22.18 15.69
CA LEU A 831 -27.99 -22.27 17.13
C LEU A 831 -29.02 -21.23 17.61
N MET A 832 -29.40 -20.26 16.78
CA MET A 832 -29.97 -19.03 17.27
C MET A 832 -31.17 -18.55 16.41
N ARG A 833 -31.54 -19.29 15.36
CA ARG A 833 -32.84 -19.18 14.66
C ARG A 833 -33.99 -19.70 15.53
N PHE A 834 -33.76 -20.71 16.36
CA PHE A 834 -34.79 -21.32 17.23
C PHE A 834 -35.07 -20.57 18.53
N ILE A 835 -34.11 -19.81 19.07
CA ILE A 835 -34.33 -18.93 20.24
C ILE A 835 -35.42 -17.88 19.96
N PHE A 836 -35.76 -17.60 18.70
CA PHE A 836 -36.84 -16.68 18.33
C PHE A 836 -38.19 -17.35 18.03
N SER A 837 -38.22 -18.64 17.67
CA SER A 837 -39.49 -19.35 17.47
C SER A 837 -40.23 -19.65 18.77
N SER A 838 -39.53 -19.59 19.92
CA SER A 838 -40.12 -19.80 21.25
C SER A 838 -40.61 -18.50 21.93
N TRP A 839 -40.67 -17.38 21.20
CA TRP A 839 -41.04 -16.05 21.74
C TRP A 839 -42.12 -15.34 20.91
N HIS A 840 -43.11 -16.12 20.45
CA HIS A 840 -44.47 -15.65 20.21
C HIS A 840 -45.35 -15.98 21.40
#